data_AF-A0A3R5U5X3-F1
#
_entry.id   AF-A0A3R5U5X3-F1
#
_cell.length_a   1.000
_cell.length_b   1.000
_cell.length_c   1.000
_cell.angle_alpha   90.00
_cell.angle_beta   90.00
_cell.angle_gamma   90.00
#
_symmetry.space_group_name_H-M   'P 1'
#
loop_
_entity.id
_entity.type
_entity.pdbx_description
1 polymer ?
#
loop_
_entity_poly.entity_id
_entity_poly.type
_entity_poly.pdbx_seq_one_letter_code
_entity_poly.pdbx_strand_id
1 'polypeptide(L)'
;MRVKYKLIISYMALIIFAVSVLGFLIAKKANSAVLTEVNEKSLRLTESINTTLSVRNELLTEKSYSDLNFADTLLNNFQDLSVNYNENIQVGSFKLPVIYTGNQRLSVDNTIVDKLKQSTGTAATIFLLYDNKLIRVSSTIYKNDNSVLGTYINSDSIAYKKILNNEEYIGDISIEGNGYVTRMKPLLDKNNKIIGAIGIGNKIVNSYLEVTLSNIKLGKTGYAYVLDSEGNVLIHPTDKGKNVSYYDFVKKMHFKSSGTIEYSYNGVKKLAYYKYFEPWHWYIVTTANYDELNSSSRSILITTIVTGTIIIFLGGIIALILANTLVKPIDKLKTCMEIAGQGDLSVRCDIGSKDEIGVLSNSFNNMISENKRLLEETLQYDKLKTEFIANMSHELRTPLNIIFSTAQLFDVLINNGESLNTDKIKNYTGSIKQNCYRLLRLVNNLIDMTKIDSGFMKLEMRNRNIVQVAEDITQSTAEYVQHMSRRIVFDTDEEEKIMAFDAEKLERILLNLISNATKFTEPGDEIYVNLHDKGEYIVISVRDTGIGIPEEKLSQLFQRFKQVDPLLSRSHEGSGIGLSIVKALVELHEGSIEVRSSYGVGTEFIITLPAKLIPDTKEDDVVSELTNQSNVQNISIEFSDIYN
;
A
#
# COMPACT_ATOMS: atom_id res chain seq x y z
N MET A 1 -2.33 18.88 -8.65
CA MET A 1 -1.46 19.52 -7.61
C MET A 1 -1.76 19.14 -6.14
N ARG A 2 -3.01 19.07 -5.65
CA ARG A 2 -3.30 18.85 -4.20
C ARG A 2 -2.97 17.44 -3.64
N VAL A 3 -3.04 16.37 -4.43
CA VAL A 3 -2.88 14.99 -3.93
C VAL A 3 -1.41 14.66 -3.63
N LYS A 4 -0.48 15.04 -4.53
CA LYS A 4 0.96 14.82 -4.37
C LYS A 4 1.48 15.32 -3.02
N TYR A 5 1.19 16.58 -2.69
CA TYR A 5 1.66 17.20 -1.45
C TYR A 5 0.97 16.59 -0.23
N LYS A 6 -0.34 16.32 -0.28
CA LYS A 6 -1.05 15.68 0.83
C LYS A 6 -0.48 14.31 1.19
N LEU A 7 -0.16 13.50 0.19
CA LEU A 7 0.34 12.15 0.40
C LEU A 7 1.78 12.16 0.96
N ILE A 8 2.65 13.03 0.40
CA ILE A 8 4.02 13.22 0.92
C ILE A 8 3.98 13.76 2.36
N ILE A 9 3.18 14.78 2.64
CA ILE A 9 3.09 15.39 3.98
C ILE A 9 2.56 14.38 4.99
N SER A 10 1.50 13.64 4.66
CA SER A 10 0.92 12.62 5.54
C SER A 10 1.92 11.51 5.87
N TYR A 11 2.61 10.98 4.84
CA TYR A 11 3.61 9.94 5.02
C TYR A 11 4.81 10.40 5.85
N MET A 12 5.35 11.59 5.56
CA MET A 12 6.44 12.17 6.33
C MET A 12 6.04 12.45 7.79
N ALA A 13 4.84 12.97 8.01
CA ALA A 13 4.32 13.21 9.36
C ALA A 13 4.23 11.90 10.16
N LEU A 14 3.78 10.81 9.53
CA LEU A 14 3.65 9.51 10.17
C LEU A 14 5.02 8.90 10.52
N ILE A 15 6.02 9.00 9.62
CA ILE A 15 7.39 8.57 9.92
C ILE A 15 7.98 9.38 11.07
N ILE A 16 7.88 10.71 11.01
CA ILE A 16 8.43 11.59 12.04
C ILE A 16 7.79 11.27 13.39
N PHE A 17 6.47 11.09 13.42
CA PHE A 17 5.74 10.72 14.62
C PHE A 17 6.20 9.36 15.18
N ALA A 18 6.27 8.33 14.34
CA ALA A 18 6.68 6.99 14.76
C ALA A 18 8.11 6.95 15.30
N VAL A 19 9.06 7.59 14.60
CA VAL A 19 10.46 7.69 15.02
C VAL A 19 10.58 8.46 16.33
N SER A 20 9.84 9.56 16.49
CA SER A 20 9.88 10.39 17.70
C SER A 20 9.32 9.64 18.92
N VAL A 21 8.18 8.97 18.77
CA VAL A 21 7.55 8.19 19.85
C VAL A 21 8.44 7.02 20.25
N LEU A 22 8.95 6.26 19.27
CA LEU A 22 9.82 5.12 19.54
C LEU A 22 11.12 5.58 20.21
N GLY A 23 11.72 6.68 19.72
CA GLY A 23 12.92 7.26 20.31
C GLY A 23 12.71 7.68 21.76
N PHE A 24 11.57 8.32 22.07
CA PHE A 24 11.21 8.69 23.43
C PHE A 24 11.05 7.46 24.35
N LEU A 25 10.36 6.41 23.87
CA LEU A 25 10.16 5.18 24.64
C LEU A 25 11.48 4.44 24.91
N ILE A 26 12.35 4.34 23.91
CA ILE A 26 13.69 3.72 24.05
C ILE A 26 14.53 4.50 25.05
N ALA A 27 14.59 5.83 24.93
CA ALA A 27 15.35 6.68 25.83
C ALA A 27 14.87 6.53 27.29
N LYS A 28 13.55 6.54 27.50
CA LYS A 28 12.94 6.36 28.83
C LYS A 28 13.28 4.98 29.42
N LYS A 29 13.11 3.91 28.63
CA LYS A 29 13.36 2.53 29.08
C LYS A 29 14.84 2.27 29.37
N ALA A 30 15.74 2.76 28.52
CA ALA A 30 17.18 2.64 28.69
C ALA A 30 17.64 3.28 30.00
N ASN A 31 17.18 4.49 30.30
CA ASN A 31 17.58 5.19 31.51
C ASN A 31 17.09 4.46 32.78
N SER A 32 15.84 3.96 32.78
CA SER A 32 15.33 3.19 33.92
C SER A 32 16.05 1.85 34.11
N ALA A 33 16.44 1.18 33.02
CA ALA A 33 17.10 -0.12 33.09
C ALA A 33 18.50 -0.03 33.70
N VAL A 34 19.29 0.97 33.29
CA VAL A 34 20.65 1.18 33.83
C VAL A 34 20.62 1.47 35.33
N LEU A 35 19.70 2.34 35.77
CA LEU A 35 19.57 2.69 37.19
C LEU A 35 19.18 1.49 38.05
N THR A 36 18.30 0.64 37.52
CA THR A 36 17.86 -0.60 38.19
C THR A 36 19.00 -1.61 38.29
N GLU A 37 19.73 -1.84 37.19
CA GLU A 37 20.84 -2.80 37.14
C GLU A 37 21.96 -2.42 38.11
N VAL A 38 22.29 -1.13 38.20
CA VAL A 38 23.33 -0.65 39.12
C VAL A 38 22.89 -0.78 40.57
N ASN A 39 21.63 -0.49 40.89
CA ASN A 39 21.09 -0.71 42.23
C ASN A 39 21.18 -2.20 42.62
N GLU A 40 20.80 -3.12 41.74
CA GLU A 40 20.90 -4.56 42.01
C GLU A 40 22.35 -5.03 42.20
N LYS A 41 23.28 -4.57 41.36
CA LYS A 41 24.71 -4.92 41.51
C LYS A 41 25.30 -4.35 42.81
N SER A 42 24.94 -3.11 43.17
CA SER A 42 25.37 -2.47 44.41
C SER A 42 24.83 -3.21 45.64
N LEU A 43 23.56 -3.62 45.60
CA LEU A 43 22.93 -4.47 46.61
C LEU A 43 23.69 -5.79 46.79
N ARG A 44 23.83 -6.58 45.71
CA ARG A 44 24.51 -7.89 45.77
C ARG A 44 25.94 -7.79 46.28
N LEU A 45 26.68 -6.77 45.84
CA LEU A 45 28.05 -6.53 46.28
C LEU A 45 28.11 -6.18 47.78
N THR A 46 27.23 -5.28 48.23
CA THR A 46 27.13 -4.92 49.65
C THR A 46 26.76 -6.12 50.51
N GLU A 47 25.84 -6.97 50.04
CA GLU A 47 25.48 -8.21 50.73
C GLU A 47 26.62 -9.23 50.77
N SER A 48 27.40 -9.35 49.70
CA SER A 48 28.61 -10.17 49.66
C SER A 48 29.65 -9.69 50.68
N ILE A 49 29.85 -8.37 50.79
CA ILE A 49 30.74 -7.78 51.81
C ILE A 49 30.19 -8.08 53.21
N ASN A 50 28.89 -7.84 53.44
CA ASN A 50 28.24 -8.12 54.72
C ASN A 50 28.41 -9.58 55.15
N THR A 51 28.25 -10.51 54.22
CA THR A 51 28.46 -11.95 54.46
C THR A 51 29.92 -12.25 54.80
N THR A 52 30.87 -11.63 54.08
CA THR A 52 32.31 -11.77 54.36
C THR A 52 32.66 -11.24 55.76
N LEU A 53 32.09 -10.10 56.16
CA LEU A 53 32.29 -9.57 57.51
C LEU A 53 31.65 -10.45 58.59
N SER A 54 30.48 -11.04 58.31
CA SER A 54 29.82 -11.98 59.22
C SER A 54 30.68 -13.21 59.48
N VAL A 55 31.19 -13.86 58.41
CA VAL A 55 32.09 -15.02 58.53
C VAL A 55 33.36 -14.64 59.28
N ARG A 56 33.92 -13.46 58.99
CA ARG A 56 35.09 -12.97 59.72
C ARG A 56 34.80 -12.75 61.20
N ASN A 57 33.64 -12.19 61.55
CA ASN A 57 33.24 -11.99 62.94
C ASN A 57 33.15 -13.32 63.70
N GLU A 58 32.55 -14.34 63.10
CA GLU A 58 32.48 -15.68 63.66
C GLU A 58 33.89 -16.27 63.88
N LEU A 59 34.75 -16.23 62.87
CA LEU A 59 36.14 -16.69 62.97
C LEU A 59 36.95 -15.95 64.03
N LEU A 60 36.79 -14.63 64.17
CA LEU A 60 37.48 -13.85 65.20
C LEU A 60 36.94 -14.18 66.60
N THR A 61 35.65 -14.45 66.73
CA THR A 61 35.01 -14.85 67.98
C THR A 61 35.50 -16.23 68.43
N GLU A 62 35.52 -17.21 67.53
CA GLU A 62 36.07 -18.55 67.79
C GLU A 62 37.57 -18.50 68.10
N LYS A 63 38.33 -17.71 67.35
CA LYS A 63 39.76 -17.50 67.63
C LYS A 63 39.97 -16.90 69.03
N SER A 64 39.17 -15.90 69.42
CA SER A 64 39.26 -15.30 70.75
C SER A 64 39.00 -16.30 71.88
N TYR A 65 38.16 -17.31 71.66
CA TYR A 65 37.91 -18.37 72.62
C TYR A 65 39.14 -19.28 72.78
N SER A 66 39.69 -19.78 71.67
CA SER A 66 40.88 -20.64 71.66
C SER A 66 42.08 -19.94 72.29
N ASP A 67 42.32 -18.68 71.90
CA ASP A 67 43.42 -17.87 72.43
C ASP A 67 43.29 -17.64 73.94
N LEU A 68 42.06 -17.44 74.44
CA LEU A 68 41.81 -17.21 75.87
C LEU A 68 42.04 -18.47 76.70
N ASN A 69 41.61 -19.63 76.21
CA ASN A 69 41.90 -20.91 76.84
C ASN A 69 43.41 -21.19 76.88
N PHE A 70 44.14 -20.84 75.81
CA PHE A 70 45.60 -20.93 75.80
C PHE A 70 46.22 -20.00 76.85
N ALA A 71 45.72 -18.77 76.99
CA ALA A 71 46.20 -17.83 77.99
C ALA A 71 45.93 -18.26 79.42
N ASP A 72 44.74 -18.80 79.67
CA ASP A 72 44.36 -19.39 80.96
C ASP A 72 45.30 -20.56 81.31
N THR A 73 45.57 -21.45 80.35
CA THR A 73 46.52 -22.56 80.51
C THR A 73 47.95 -22.05 80.78
N LEU A 74 48.39 -21.01 80.05
CA LEU A 74 49.71 -20.44 80.23
C LEU A 74 49.86 -19.83 81.63
N LEU A 75 48.84 -19.13 82.13
CA LEU A 75 48.85 -18.55 83.49
C LEU A 75 48.84 -19.64 84.57
N ASN A 76 47.99 -20.67 84.42
CA ASN A 76 47.89 -21.74 85.41
C ASN A 76 49.17 -22.57 85.55
N ASN A 77 50.03 -22.61 84.52
CA ASN A 77 51.34 -23.27 84.58
C ASN A 77 52.35 -22.59 85.53
N PHE A 78 52.13 -21.34 85.96
CA PHE A 78 53.06 -20.58 86.79
C PHE A 78 52.75 -20.55 88.29
N GLN A 79 51.89 -21.47 88.79
CA GLN A 79 51.36 -21.53 90.18
C GLN A 79 50.30 -20.45 90.51
N ASP A 80 49.70 -20.56 91.71
CA ASP A 80 48.59 -19.73 92.18
C ASP A 80 48.85 -18.22 92.03
N LEU A 81 47.81 -17.51 91.59
CA LEU A 81 47.85 -16.05 91.50
C LEU A 81 47.73 -15.42 92.89
N SER A 82 48.51 -14.36 93.13
CA SER A 82 48.47 -13.60 94.37
C SER A 82 48.74 -12.11 94.15
N VAL A 83 48.24 -11.28 95.07
CA VAL A 83 48.49 -9.83 95.07
C VAL A 83 49.28 -9.48 96.33
N ASN A 84 50.46 -8.89 96.15
CA ASN A 84 51.29 -8.39 97.24
C ASN A 84 50.93 -6.92 97.54
N TYR A 85 50.20 -6.68 98.63
CA TYR A 85 49.78 -5.34 99.05
C TYR A 85 50.87 -4.53 99.75
N ASN A 86 51.98 -5.16 100.15
CA ASN A 86 53.10 -4.48 100.80
C ASN A 86 54.07 -3.86 99.78
N GLU A 87 54.01 -4.31 98.54
CA GLU A 87 54.78 -3.77 97.42
C GLU A 87 53.86 -2.89 96.57
N ASN A 88 54.30 -1.68 96.22
CA ASN A 88 53.54 -0.79 95.37
C ASN A 88 54.37 -0.33 94.18
N ILE A 89 53.80 -0.41 92.98
CA ILE A 89 54.42 0.01 91.72
C ILE A 89 53.60 1.11 91.06
N GLN A 90 54.27 2.04 90.39
CA GLN A 90 53.62 3.09 89.61
C GLN A 90 53.19 2.54 88.24
N VAL A 91 51.90 2.61 87.92
CA VAL A 91 51.31 2.22 86.65
C VAL A 91 50.43 3.36 86.12
N GLY A 92 50.95 4.11 85.15
CA GLY A 92 50.31 5.36 84.71
C GLY A 92 50.17 6.35 85.87
N SER A 93 48.96 6.83 86.15
CA SER A 93 48.65 7.71 87.28
C SER A 93 48.38 6.97 88.60
N PHE A 94 48.42 5.64 88.62
CA PHE A 94 48.04 4.82 89.77
C PHE A 94 49.25 4.23 90.50
N LYS A 95 49.20 4.20 91.83
CA LYS A 95 50.12 3.45 92.68
C LYS A 95 49.41 2.17 93.12
N LEU A 96 49.81 1.03 92.56
CA LEU A 96 49.06 -0.22 92.63
C LEU A 96 49.85 -1.32 93.34
N PRO A 97 49.16 -2.24 94.04
CA PRO A 97 49.79 -3.45 94.54
C PRO A 97 50.22 -4.35 93.38
N VAL A 98 51.22 -5.20 93.63
CA VAL A 98 51.85 -6.02 92.58
C VAL A 98 51.21 -7.39 92.49
N ILE A 99 50.76 -7.78 91.30
CA ILE A 99 50.21 -9.13 91.03
C ILE A 99 51.32 -10.08 90.58
N TYR A 100 51.29 -11.31 91.11
CA TYR A 100 52.25 -12.38 90.86
C TYR A 100 51.54 -13.69 90.48
N THR A 101 52.21 -14.52 89.69
CA THR A 101 51.90 -15.95 89.51
C THR A 101 53.17 -16.74 89.85
N GLY A 102 53.14 -17.46 90.98
CA GLY A 102 54.36 -18.03 91.58
C GLY A 102 55.40 -16.93 91.83
N ASN A 103 56.59 -17.07 91.24
CA ASN A 103 57.68 -16.08 91.35
C ASN A 103 57.69 -15.05 90.21
N GLN A 104 56.78 -15.17 89.24
CA GLN A 104 56.73 -14.28 88.08
C GLN A 104 55.83 -13.08 88.38
N ARG A 105 56.40 -11.87 88.26
CA ARG A 105 55.64 -10.62 88.35
C ARG A 105 54.76 -10.45 87.12
N LEU A 106 53.52 -10.00 87.31
CA LEU A 106 52.58 -9.67 86.24
C LEU A 106 52.39 -8.16 86.08
N SER A 107 52.55 -7.36 87.15
CA SER A 107 52.45 -5.90 87.05
C SER A 107 53.69 -5.31 86.39
N VAL A 108 53.50 -4.53 85.32
CA VAL A 108 54.57 -3.86 84.53
C VAL A 108 55.61 -4.86 83.99
N ASP A 109 55.24 -6.13 83.88
CA ASP A 109 56.04 -7.17 83.25
C ASP A 109 55.23 -7.75 82.10
N ASN A 110 55.76 -7.60 80.89
CA ASN A 110 55.10 -8.04 79.68
C ASN A 110 55.46 -9.47 79.26
N THR A 111 56.32 -10.18 80.01
CA THR A 111 56.84 -11.51 79.61
C THR A 111 55.73 -12.49 79.23
N ILE A 112 54.66 -12.57 80.03
CA ILE A 112 53.54 -13.48 79.77
C ILE A 112 52.67 -12.98 78.61
N VAL A 113 52.30 -11.70 78.58
CA VAL A 113 51.44 -11.17 77.51
C VAL A 113 52.18 -11.13 76.15
N ASP A 114 53.49 -10.92 76.13
CA ASP A 114 54.33 -10.99 74.93
C ASP A 114 54.47 -12.42 74.43
N LYS A 115 54.65 -13.40 75.33
CA LYS A 115 54.64 -14.83 74.96
C LYS A 115 53.29 -15.24 74.36
N LEU A 116 52.18 -14.72 74.90
CA LEU A 116 50.85 -14.93 74.34
C LEU A 116 50.75 -14.33 72.93
N LYS A 117 51.12 -13.06 72.75
CA LYS A 117 51.09 -12.42 71.44
C LYS A 117 52.01 -13.11 70.43
N GLN A 118 53.18 -13.58 70.83
CA GLN A 118 54.09 -14.34 69.95
C GLN A 118 53.49 -15.69 69.54
N SER A 119 52.73 -16.34 70.42
CA SER A 119 52.16 -17.66 70.17
C SER A 119 50.83 -17.61 69.39
N THR A 120 49.98 -16.62 69.66
CA THR A 120 48.62 -16.53 69.09
C THR A 120 48.45 -15.43 68.05
N GLY A 121 49.41 -14.50 67.98
CA GLY A 121 49.31 -13.26 67.19
C GLY A 121 48.29 -12.26 67.73
N THR A 122 47.70 -12.52 68.90
CA THR A 122 46.59 -11.76 69.45
C THR A 122 47.04 -10.82 70.56
N ALA A 123 46.42 -9.65 70.66
CA ALA A 123 46.76 -8.72 71.72
C ALA A 123 46.28 -9.27 73.07
N ALA A 124 47.16 -9.28 74.07
CA ALA A 124 46.85 -9.72 75.42
C ALA A 124 46.99 -8.56 76.42
N THR A 125 46.17 -8.55 77.46
CA THR A 125 46.20 -7.56 78.53
C THR A 125 45.80 -8.20 79.86
N ILE A 126 46.57 -7.93 80.91
CA ILE A 126 46.24 -8.29 82.29
C ILE A 126 45.77 -7.03 83.01
N PHE A 127 44.65 -7.15 83.69
CA PHE A 127 44.02 -6.12 84.49
C PHE A 127 44.09 -6.49 85.96
N LEU A 128 44.36 -5.51 86.82
CA LEU A 128 44.24 -5.61 88.27
C LEU A 128 42.95 -4.95 88.72
N LEU A 129 42.18 -5.62 89.58
CA LEU A 129 41.02 -5.03 90.23
C LEU A 129 41.48 -4.15 91.40
N TYR A 130 41.32 -2.84 91.28
CA TYR A 130 41.68 -1.88 92.32
C TYR A 130 40.73 -0.68 92.28
N ASP A 131 40.20 -0.27 93.43
CA ASP A 131 39.29 0.88 93.57
C ASP A 131 38.13 0.89 92.55
N ASN A 132 37.39 -0.23 92.51
CA ASN A 132 36.28 -0.46 91.58
C ASN A 132 36.61 -0.26 90.08
N LYS A 133 37.88 -0.48 89.70
CA LYS A 133 38.37 -0.38 88.33
C LYS A 133 39.19 -1.60 87.97
N LEU A 134 39.06 -2.07 86.73
CA LEU A 134 40.01 -3.01 86.14
C LEU A 134 41.09 -2.20 85.44
N ILE A 135 42.25 -2.05 86.10
CA ILE A 135 43.36 -1.21 85.63
C ILE A 135 44.35 -2.07 84.85
N ARG A 136 44.73 -1.65 83.64
CA ARG A 136 45.72 -2.35 82.80
C ARG A 136 47.10 -2.30 83.45
N VAL A 137 47.61 -3.47 83.87
CA VAL A 137 48.91 -3.61 84.53
C VAL A 137 49.95 -4.32 83.66
N SER A 138 49.54 -5.05 82.62
CA SER A 138 50.41 -5.61 81.58
C SER A 138 49.64 -5.63 80.26
N SER A 139 50.24 -5.24 79.14
CA SER A 139 49.55 -5.20 77.84
C SER A 139 50.52 -5.22 76.67
N THR A 140 50.13 -5.93 75.61
CA THR A 140 50.82 -5.89 74.31
C THR A 140 50.29 -4.83 73.34
N ILE A 141 49.34 -4.01 73.78
CA ILE A 141 48.76 -2.90 73.03
C ILE A 141 49.60 -1.64 73.31
N TYR A 142 50.00 -0.94 72.25
CA TYR A 142 50.81 0.28 72.34
C TYR A 142 50.16 1.40 71.52
N LYS A 143 50.40 2.65 71.93
CA LYS A 143 49.97 3.87 71.24
C LYS A 143 51.19 4.72 70.94
N ASN A 144 51.54 4.90 69.66
CA ASN A 144 52.69 5.73 69.23
C ASN A 144 53.95 5.44 70.08
N ASP A 145 54.29 4.16 70.21
CA ASP A 145 55.38 3.62 71.03
C ASP A 145 55.27 3.79 72.55
N ASN A 146 54.20 4.43 73.07
CA ASN A 146 53.88 4.50 74.49
C ASN A 146 52.94 3.37 74.92
N SER A 147 53.17 2.86 76.13
CA SER A 147 52.36 1.79 76.70
C SER A 147 50.97 2.27 77.13
N VAL A 148 49.92 1.47 76.91
CA VAL A 148 48.54 1.79 77.36
C VAL A 148 48.30 1.49 78.84
N LEU A 149 49.36 1.18 79.60
CA LEU A 149 49.29 0.87 81.02
C LEU A 149 48.70 2.03 81.84
N GLY A 150 47.93 1.67 82.86
CA GLY A 150 47.23 2.64 83.71
C GLY A 150 45.91 3.15 83.14
N THR A 151 45.54 2.78 81.91
CA THR A 151 44.14 2.91 81.45
C THR A 151 43.27 1.84 82.11
N TYR A 152 41.95 2.06 82.21
CA TYR A 152 41.09 1.18 82.98
C TYR A 152 39.69 1.01 82.38
N ILE A 153 39.03 -0.07 82.76
CA ILE A 153 37.63 -0.33 82.47
C ILE A 153 36.79 0.11 83.67
N ASN A 154 35.82 0.99 83.44
CA ASN A 154 34.90 1.54 84.44
C ASN A 154 33.89 0.50 84.96
N SER A 155 33.44 0.71 86.21
CA SER A 155 32.44 -0.11 86.89
C SER A 155 31.10 -0.21 86.15
N ASP A 156 30.77 0.80 85.35
CA ASP A 156 29.49 0.87 84.64
C ASP A 156 29.47 0.00 83.37
N SER A 157 30.64 -0.38 82.85
CA SER A 157 30.74 -1.17 81.62
C SER A 157 30.21 -2.59 81.79
N ILE A 158 29.70 -3.15 80.70
CA ILE A 158 29.23 -4.54 80.64
C ILE A 158 30.39 -5.50 80.94
N ALA A 159 31.58 -5.23 80.40
CA ALA A 159 32.78 -6.05 80.62
C ALA A 159 33.13 -6.13 82.11
N TYR A 160 33.15 -5.00 82.82
CA TYR A 160 33.44 -4.98 84.26
C TYR A 160 32.42 -5.77 85.07
N LYS A 161 31.13 -5.54 84.81
CA LYS A 161 30.03 -6.21 85.52
C LYS A 161 30.08 -7.73 85.35
N LYS A 162 30.33 -8.21 84.13
CA LYS A 162 30.49 -9.65 83.86
C LYS A 162 31.67 -10.24 84.61
N ILE A 163 32.83 -9.59 84.54
CA ILE A 163 34.04 -10.06 85.23
C ILE A 163 33.82 -10.15 86.74
N LEU A 164 33.17 -9.16 87.37
CA LEU A 164 32.89 -9.19 88.81
C LEU A 164 31.82 -10.23 89.21
N ASN A 165 30.94 -10.60 88.29
CA ASN A 165 30.01 -11.72 88.46
C ASN A 165 30.65 -13.08 88.17
N ASN A 166 31.97 -13.13 87.97
CA ASN A 166 32.73 -14.32 87.59
C ASN A 166 32.30 -14.91 86.23
N GLU A 167 31.87 -14.06 85.30
CA GLU A 167 31.46 -14.43 83.94
C GLU A 167 32.48 -13.97 82.89
N GLU A 168 32.58 -14.71 81.78
CA GLU A 168 33.34 -14.27 80.62
C GLU A 168 32.63 -13.14 79.87
N TYR A 169 33.39 -12.12 79.46
CA TYR A 169 32.93 -11.08 78.56
C TYR A 169 33.37 -11.39 77.12
N ILE A 170 32.45 -11.21 76.17
CA ILE A 170 32.72 -11.25 74.72
C ILE A 170 32.06 -10.00 74.13
N GLY A 171 32.79 -9.25 73.33
CA GLY A 171 32.24 -8.12 72.58
C GLY A 171 33.32 -7.38 71.80
N ASP A 172 32.89 -6.46 70.94
CA ASP A 172 33.79 -5.53 70.27
C ASP A 172 34.11 -4.35 71.19
N ILE A 173 35.40 -3.99 71.27
CA ILE A 173 35.86 -2.83 72.01
C ILE A 173 36.74 -1.99 71.09
N SER A 174 36.49 -0.69 71.04
CA SER A 174 37.40 0.27 70.42
C SER A 174 38.47 0.69 71.41
N ILE A 175 39.73 0.42 71.09
CA ILE A 175 40.89 0.85 71.88
C ILE A 175 41.74 1.73 70.97
N GLU A 176 41.83 3.02 71.30
CA GLU A 176 42.64 4.00 70.55
C GLU A 176 42.29 4.04 69.05
N GLY A 177 40.99 4.06 68.73
CA GLY A 177 40.48 4.10 67.35
C GLY A 177 40.60 2.80 66.57
N ASN A 178 41.06 1.71 67.21
CA ASN A 178 41.11 0.39 66.60
C ASN A 178 40.08 -0.53 67.28
N GLY A 179 39.20 -1.12 66.48
CA GLY A 179 38.24 -2.12 66.98
C GLY A 179 38.89 -3.49 67.18
N TYR A 180 38.57 -4.14 68.31
CA TYR A 180 39.00 -5.49 68.65
C TYR A 180 37.80 -6.35 69.06
N VAL A 181 37.70 -7.56 68.51
CA VAL A 181 36.86 -8.60 69.10
C VAL A 181 37.59 -9.09 70.34
N THR A 182 37.04 -8.76 71.51
CA THR A 182 37.69 -8.95 72.80
C THR A 182 36.95 -10.01 73.62
N ARG A 183 37.70 -10.96 74.17
CA ARG A 183 37.21 -11.89 75.19
C ARG A 183 37.99 -11.71 76.48
N MET A 184 37.31 -11.67 77.62
CA MET A 184 37.92 -11.49 78.93
C MET A 184 37.43 -12.52 79.93
N LYS A 185 38.33 -12.99 80.80
CA LYS A 185 38.06 -13.93 81.90
C LYS A 185 38.56 -13.35 83.23
N PRO A 186 37.84 -13.54 84.34
CA PRO A 186 38.31 -13.14 85.66
C PRO A 186 39.58 -13.90 86.07
N LEU A 187 40.48 -13.22 86.77
CA LEU A 187 41.63 -13.81 87.44
C LEU A 187 41.30 -13.99 88.92
N LEU A 188 41.46 -15.22 89.42
CA LEU A 188 41.12 -15.62 90.78
C LEU A 188 42.40 -15.90 91.58
N ASP A 189 42.44 -15.48 92.85
CA ASP A 189 43.47 -15.93 93.79
C ASP A 189 43.17 -17.34 94.34
N LYS A 190 44.08 -17.89 95.15
CA LYS A 190 43.93 -19.19 95.82
C LYS A 190 42.66 -19.35 96.68
N ASN A 191 42.00 -18.24 97.05
CA ASN A 191 40.77 -18.24 97.84
C ASN A 191 39.52 -18.04 96.97
N ASN A 192 39.64 -18.18 95.64
CA ASN A 192 38.60 -17.88 94.66
C ASN A 192 38.12 -16.42 94.68
N LYS A 193 38.94 -15.48 95.17
CA LYS A 193 38.63 -14.05 95.12
C LYS A 193 39.08 -13.48 93.78
N ILE A 194 38.21 -12.71 93.13
CA ILE A 194 38.55 -11.98 91.90
C ILE A 194 39.56 -10.89 92.24
N ILE A 195 40.75 -10.99 91.65
CA ILE A 195 41.85 -10.04 91.81
C ILE A 195 42.11 -9.22 90.54
N GLY A 196 41.49 -9.59 89.42
CA GLY A 196 41.73 -8.95 88.13
C GLY A 196 41.03 -9.65 86.98
N ALA A 197 41.52 -9.41 85.76
CA ALA A 197 41.05 -10.10 84.57
C ALA A 197 42.19 -10.26 83.56
N ILE A 198 42.13 -11.30 82.74
CA ILE A 198 42.91 -11.40 81.52
C ILE A 198 41.99 -11.20 80.32
N GLY A 199 42.41 -10.31 79.43
CA GLY A 199 41.70 -9.99 78.20
C GLY A 199 42.55 -10.26 76.98
N ILE A 200 41.93 -10.83 75.95
CA ILE A 200 42.51 -11.06 74.65
C ILE A 200 41.70 -10.33 73.59
N GLY A 201 42.35 -9.58 72.71
CA GLY A 201 41.73 -8.78 71.67
C GLY A 201 42.28 -9.10 70.29
N ASN A 202 41.42 -9.61 69.39
CA ASN A 202 41.74 -9.79 67.98
C ASN A 202 41.34 -8.55 67.19
N LYS A 203 42.28 -7.92 66.48
CA LYS A 203 42.01 -6.69 65.71
C LYS A 203 41.01 -6.96 64.58
N ILE A 204 39.92 -6.19 64.55
CA ILE A 204 38.84 -6.36 63.56
C ILE A 204 39.36 -6.07 62.15
N VAL A 205 39.93 -4.88 61.96
CA VAL A 205 40.56 -4.44 60.70
C VAL A 205 42.04 -4.83 60.69
N ASN A 206 42.41 -5.79 59.85
CA ASN A 206 43.80 -6.06 59.51
C ASN A 206 44.14 -5.53 58.10
N SER A 207 45.43 -5.49 57.76
CA SER A 207 45.91 -5.01 56.45
C SER A 207 45.26 -5.76 55.29
N TYR A 208 45.03 -7.07 55.43
CA TYR A 208 44.39 -7.88 54.41
C TYR A 208 42.93 -7.47 54.14
N LEU A 209 42.12 -7.32 55.18
CA LEU A 209 40.71 -6.90 55.05
C LEU A 209 40.63 -5.50 54.46
N GLU A 210 41.50 -4.60 54.92
CA GLU A 210 41.58 -3.23 54.42
C GLU A 210 41.87 -3.21 52.92
N VAL A 211 42.93 -3.88 52.47
CA VAL A 211 43.31 -3.97 51.05
C VAL A 211 42.23 -4.65 50.22
N THR A 212 41.62 -5.72 50.75
CA THR A 212 40.56 -6.45 50.04
C THR A 212 39.36 -5.56 49.78
N LEU A 213 38.87 -4.87 50.81
CA LEU A 213 37.69 -4.02 50.70
C LEU A 213 37.96 -2.71 49.96
N SER A 214 39.14 -2.10 50.12
CA SER A 214 39.51 -0.87 49.39
C SER A 214 39.69 -1.09 47.88
N ASN A 215 40.02 -2.31 47.47
CA ASN A 215 40.20 -2.67 46.06
C ASN A 215 38.91 -3.14 45.37
N ILE A 216 37.79 -3.27 46.10
CA ILE A 216 36.50 -3.59 45.50
C ILE A 216 36.10 -2.47 44.54
N LYS A 217 35.89 -2.82 43.28
CA LYS A 217 35.41 -1.92 42.24
C LYS A 217 34.01 -2.32 41.79
N LEU A 218 33.17 -1.31 41.56
CA LEU A 218 31.85 -1.42 40.98
C LEU A 218 31.79 -0.57 39.71
N GLY A 219 31.89 -1.21 38.55
CA GLY A 219 32.06 -0.49 37.29
C GLY A 219 33.45 0.16 37.18
N LYS A 220 33.54 1.30 36.50
CA LYS A 220 34.81 2.03 36.28
C LYS A 220 35.16 2.97 37.43
N THR A 221 34.16 3.64 38.00
CA THR A 221 34.36 4.69 39.02
C THR A 221 33.83 4.32 40.39
N GLY A 222 33.02 3.26 40.50
CA GLY A 222 32.44 2.85 41.76
C GLY A 222 33.37 2.03 42.63
N TYR A 223 33.16 2.12 43.95
CA TYR A 223 33.98 1.48 44.97
C TYR A 223 33.17 1.20 46.23
N ALA A 224 33.72 0.36 47.13
CA ALA A 224 33.17 0.12 48.45
C ALA A 224 33.93 0.90 49.53
N TYR A 225 33.24 1.30 50.59
CA TYR A 225 33.82 1.89 51.77
C TYR A 225 33.03 1.51 53.03
N VAL A 226 33.65 1.65 54.19
CA VAL A 226 33.07 1.28 55.48
C VAL A 226 33.20 2.44 56.45
N LEU A 227 32.09 2.76 57.12
CA LEU A 227 32.00 3.74 58.19
C LEU A 227 31.68 3.04 59.52
N ASP A 228 32.09 3.60 60.65
CA ASP A 228 31.52 3.22 61.95
C ASP A 228 30.22 4.00 62.25
N SER A 229 29.62 3.72 63.41
CA SER A 229 28.40 4.39 63.90
C SER A 229 28.58 5.88 64.21
N GLU A 230 29.81 6.36 64.33
CA GLU A 230 30.14 7.77 64.58
C GLU A 230 30.49 8.52 63.27
N GLY A 231 30.44 7.82 62.13
CA GLY A 231 30.77 8.37 60.82
C GLY A 231 32.27 8.49 60.54
N ASN A 232 33.13 7.79 61.27
CA ASN A 232 34.55 7.69 60.93
C ASN A 232 34.74 6.70 59.76
N VAL A 233 35.55 7.09 58.78
CA VAL A 233 35.87 6.27 57.62
C VAL A 233 36.94 5.24 58.00
N LEU A 234 36.52 3.98 58.17
CA LEU A 234 37.40 2.87 58.55
C LEU A 234 38.16 2.31 57.34
N ILE A 235 37.46 2.17 56.22
CA ILE A 235 38.01 1.64 54.96
C ILE A 235 37.50 2.50 53.82
N HIS A 236 38.41 3.07 53.03
CA HIS A 236 38.09 3.81 51.81
C HIS A 236 39.33 3.81 50.90
N PRO A 237 39.17 3.85 49.56
CA PRO A 237 40.31 3.92 48.64
C PRO A 237 41.27 5.09 48.90
N THR A 238 40.73 6.24 49.31
CA THR A 238 41.50 7.51 49.44
C THR A 238 41.33 8.29 50.75
N ASP A 239 40.28 8.03 51.53
CA ASP A 239 39.80 8.97 52.58
C ASP A 239 39.76 8.33 53.97
N LYS A 240 40.55 7.28 54.18
CA LYS A 240 40.65 6.59 55.46
C LYS A 240 41.00 7.55 56.59
N GLY A 241 40.32 7.39 57.73
CA GLY A 241 40.58 8.17 58.96
C GLY A 241 39.89 9.53 58.99
N LYS A 242 39.18 9.95 57.94
CA LYS A 242 38.33 11.15 57.97
C LYS A 242 37.02 10.85 58.69
N ASN A 243 36.49 11.81 59.44
CA ASN A 243 35.11 11.74 59.93
C ASN A 243 34.18 12.43 58.91
N VAL A 244 33.11 11.75 58.51
CA VAL A 244 32.14 12.20 57.50
C VAL A 244 30.73 12.37 58.07
N SER A 245 30.57 12.33 59.39
CA SER A 245 29.26 12.45 60.08
C SER A 245 28.50 13.74 59.77
N TYR A 246 29.21 14.80 59.38
CA TYR A 246 28.61 16.10 59.07
C TYR A 246 27.83 16.09 57.76
N TYR A 247 28.08 15.15 56.84
CA TYR A 247 27.36 15.06 55.59
C TYR A 247 25.93 14.54 55.78
N ASP A 248 24.97 15.18 55.12
CA ASP A 248 23.55 14.86 55.19
C ASP A 248 23.23 13.39 54.83
N PHE A 249 23.98 12.83 53.86
CA PHE A 249 23.76 11.45 53.44
C PHE A 249 24.13 10.43 54.53
N VAL A 250 25.13 10.72 55.37
CA VAL A 250 25.51 9.85 56.50
C VAL A 250 24.44 9.90 57.59
N LYS A 251 23.92 11.11 57.88
CA LYS A 251 22.78 11.27 58.80
C LYS A 251 21.57 10.46 58.37
N LYS A 252 21.26 10.46 57.07
CA LYS A 252 20.17 9.65 56.48
C LYS A 252 20.39 8.15 56.63
N MET A 253 21.64 7.67 56.56
CA MET A 253 21.96 6.25 56.77
C MET A 253 21.64 5.79 58.19
N HIS A 254 21.75 6.64 59.21
CA HIS A 254 21.44 6.28 60.60
C HIS A 254 19.97 5.93 60.86
N PHE A 255 19.04 6.41 60.02
CA PHE A 255 17.61 6.16 60.21
C PHE A 255 17.13 4.78 59.71
N LYS A 256 17.90 4.10 58.85
CA LYS A 256 17.49 2.81 58.26
C LYS A 256 18.65 1.83 58.26
N SER A 257 18.37 0.53 58.45
CA SER A 257 19.40 -0.51 58.45
C SER A 257 19.97 -0.84 57.06
N SER A 258 19.29 -0.44 55.98
CA SER A 258 19.81 -0.52 54.62
C SER A 258 19.00 0.36 53.66
N GLY A 259 19.56 0.66 52.49
CA GLY A 259 18.84 1.34 51.43
C GLY A 259 19.74 1.94 50.36
N THR A 260 19.09 2.57 49.37
CA THR A 260 19.76 3.35 48.33
C THR A 260 19.71 4.83 48.67
N ILE A 261 20.79 5.54 48.43
CA ILE A 261 20.90 6.99 48.64
C ILE A 261 21.62 7.67 47.48
N GLU A 262 21.08 8.80 47.07
CA GLU A 262 21.76 9.73 46.16
C GLU A 262 22.40 10.86 46.96
N TYR A 263 23.65 11.17 46.65
CA TYR A 263 24.39 12.22 47.33
C TYR A 263 25.45 12.82 46.42
N SER A 264 25.98 13.97 46.80
CA SER A 264 27.12 14.58 46.12
C SER A 264 28.33 14.59 47.04
N TYR A 265 29.47 14.17 46.53
CA TYR A 265 30.74 14.17 47.26
C TYR A 265 31.84 14.72 46.36
N ASN A 266 32.57 15.73 46.84
CA ASN A 266 33.57 16.50 46.08
C ASN A 266 33.04 17.02 44.73
N GLY A 267 31.79 17.50 44.71
CA GLY A 267 31.14 18.03 43.50
C GLY A 267 30.62 16.98 42.52
N VAL A 268 30.87 15.69 42.76
CA VAL A 268 30.39 14.59 41.90
C VAL A 268 29.12 13.98 42.49
N LYS A 269 28.06 13.89 41.69
CA LYS A 269 26.82 13.21 42.07
C LYS A 269 27.04 11.70 42.03
N LYS A 270 26.64 11.00 43.10
CA LYS A 270 26.83 9.57 43.31
C LYS A 270 25.53 8.90 43.71
N LEU A 271 25.43 7.63 43.35
CA LEU A 271 24.40 6.72 43.83
C LEU A 271 25.09 5.66 44.69
N ALA A 272 24.55 5.37 45.87
CA ALA A 272 25.08 4.34 46.75
C ALA A 272 24.00 3.43 47.32
N TYR A 273 24.36 2.19 47.54
CA TYR A 273 23.63 1.27 48.40
C TYR A 273 24.41 1.06 49.69
N TYR A 274 23.71 1.09 50.83
CA TYR A 274 24.32 0.90 52.14
C TYR A 274 23.59 -0.16 52.96
N LYS A 275 24.32 -0.82 53.85
CA LYS A 275 23.82 -1.80 54.81
C LYS A 275 24.55 -1.67 56.15
N TYR A 276 23.78 -1.69 57.22
CA TYR A 276 24.27 -1.69 58.59
C TYR A 276 24.64 -3.11 59.03
N PHE A 277 25.88 -3.27 59.45
CA PHE A 277 26.45 -4.50 59.99
C PHE A 277 26.48 -4.39 61.51
N GLU A 278 25.51 -5.04 62.15
CA GLU A 278 25.24 -4.94 63.58
C GLU A 278 26.43 -5.34 64.48
N PRO A 279 27.16 -6.46 64.23
CA PRO A 279 28.16 -6.96 65.19
C PRO A 279 29.30 -5.99 65.52
N TRP A 280 29.65 -5.08 64.60
CA TRP A 280 30.69 -4.07 64.79
C TRP A 280 30.16 -2.64 64.66
N HIS A 281 28.84 -2.48 64.53
CA HIS A 281 28.17 -1.19 64.35
C HIS A 281 28.66 -0.41 63.11
N TRP A 282 28.88 -1.12 61.99
CA TRP A 282 29.45 -0.53 60.77
C TRP A 282 28.39 -0.27 59.69
N TYR A 283 28.60 0.75 58.86
CA TYR A 283 27.90 0.93 57.59
C TYR A 283 28.80 0.52 56.44
N ILE A 284 28.38 -0.52 55.72
CA ILE A 284 29.01 -0.94 54.46
C ILE A 284 28.32 -0.16 53.36
N VAL A 285 29.08 0.56 52.54
CA VAL A 285 28.54 1.37 51.45
C VAL A 285 29.24 1.02 50.15
N THR A 286 28.46 0.76 49.11
CA THR A 286 28.95 0.65 47.73
C THR A 286 28.40 1.83 46.94
N THR A 287 29.26 2.52 46.19
CA THR A 287 28.90 3.73 45.47
C THR A 287 29.41 3.72 44.04
N ALA A 288 28.71 4.40 43.12
CA ALA A 288 29.13 4.68 41.76
C ALA A 288 28.77 6.12 41.35
N ASN A 289 29.54 6.71 40.43
CA ASN A 289 29.26 8.05 39.93
C ASN A 289 28.03 8.05 39.01
N TYR A 290 27.13 9.00 39.24
CA TYR A 290 25.90 9.16 38.46
C TYR A 290 26.18 9.39 36.97
N ASP A 291 27.26 10.13 36.64
CA ASP A 291 27.65 10.40 35.25
C ASP A 291 28.10 9.15 34.50
N GLU A 292 28.74 8.19 35.18
CA GLU A 292 29.07 6.90 34.58
C GLU A 292 27.79 6.15 34.18
N LEU A 293 26.78 6.16 35.07
CA LEU A 293 25.49 5.54 34.82
C LEU A 293 24.79 6.19 33.63
N ASN A 294 24.84 7.51 33.54
CA ASN A 294 24.18 8.25 32.47
C ASN A 294 24.93 8.18 31.12
N SER A 295 26.23 7.93 31.12
CA SER A 295 27.04 7.85 29.90
C SER A 295 26.57 6.72 28.96
N SER A 296 26.16 5.59 29.52
CA SER A 296 25.59 4.46 28.77
C SER A 296 24.25 4.84 28.12
N SER A 297 23.39 5.54 28.86
CA SER A 297 22.11 6.07 28.35
C SER A 297 22.31 7.08 27.22
N ARG A 298 23.34 7.93 27.31
CA ARG A 298 23.65 8.94 26.28
C ARG A 298 24.07 8.31 24.96
N SER A 299 24.84 7.23 24.98
CA SER A 299 25.23 6.50 23.75
C SER A 299 24.02 5.91 23.03
N ILE A 300 23.09 5.33 23.79
CA ILE A 300 21.82 4.79 23.25
C ILE A 300 20.99 5.91 22.64
N LEU A 301 20.88 7.06 23.32
CA LEU A 301 20.15 8.22 22.81
C LEU A 301 20.72 8.74 21.49
N ILE A 302 22.05 8.93 21.39
CA ILE A 302 22.70 9.40 20.15
C ILE A 302 22.47 8.43 19.00
N THR A 303 22.66 7.12 19.24
CA THR A 303 22.45 6.08 18.22
C THR A 303 21.00 6.07 17.73
N THR A 304 20.04 6.27 18.62
CA THR A 304 18.61 6.36 18.29
C THR A 304 18.28 7.60 17.45
N ILE A 305 18.88 8.75 17.76
CA ILE A 305 18.70 9.97 16.96
C ILE A 305 19.26 9.77 15.54
N VAL A 306 20.50 9.28 15.43
CA VAL A 306 21.16 9.06 14.13
C VAL A 306 20.37 8.09 13.25
N THR A 307 19.97 6.94 13.80
CA THR A 307 19.14 5.97 13.07
C THR A 307 17.77 6.54 12.69
N GLY A 308 17.14 7.30 13.58
CA GLY A 308 15.90 8.02 13.28
C GLY A 308 16.03 9.02 12.14
N THR A 309 17.11 9.81 12.10
CA THR A 309 17.39 10.75 10.99
C THR A 309 17.59 10.02 9.67
N ILE A 310 18.31 8.90 9.67
CA ILE A 310 18.50 8.07 8.46
C ILE A 310 17.16 7.54 7.94
N ILE A 311 16.28 7.06 8.83
CA ILE A 311 14.93 6.58 8.46
C ILE A 311 14.10 7.71 7.85
N ILE A 312 14.12 8.91 8.43
CA ILE A 312 13.40 10.08 7.90
C ILE A 312 13.93 10.45 6.51
N PHE A 313 15.25 10.47 6.32
CA PHE A 313 15.86 10.77 5.04
C PHE A 313 15.51 9.74 3.96
N LEU A 314 15.60 8.45 4.28
CA LEU A 314 15.23 7.37 3.38
C LEU A 314 13.74 7.41 3.03
N GLY A 315 12.88 7.68 4.02
CA GLY A 315 11.45 7.89 3.82
C GLY A 315 11.15 9.05 2.86
N GLY A 316 11.90 10.15 2.95
CA GLY A 316 11.81 11.28 2.02
C GLY A 316 12.20 10.91 0.59
N ILE A 317 13.27 10.12 0.41
CA ILE A 317 13.68 9.61 -0.91
C ILE A 317 12.59 8.72 -1.51
N ILE A 318 12.07 7.77 -0.73
CA ILE A 318 10.98 6.88 -1.16
C ILE A 318 9.74 7.69 -1.56
N ALA A 319 9.37 8.69 -0.76
CA ALA A 319 8.24 9.57 -1.07
C ALA A 319 8.43 10.33 -2.39
N LEU A 320 9.65 10.81 -2.69
CA LEU A 320 9.98 11.46 -3.96
C LEU A 320 9.91 10.50 -5.14
N ILE A 321 10.39 9.26 -4.97
CA ILE A 321 10.30 8.21 -5.99
C ILE A 321 8.82 7.93 -6.30
N LEU A 322 8.01 7.60 -5.29
CA LEU A 322 6.57 7.34 -5.45
C LEU A 322 5.83 8.52 -6.11
N ALA A 323 6.18 9.74 -5.74
CA ALA A 323 5.57 10.93 -6.32
C ALA A 323 5.88 11.11 -7.82
N ASN A 324 7.05 10.64 -8.28
CA ASN A 324 7.44 10.70 -9.67
C ASN A 324 6.97 9.49 -10.48
N THR A 325 6.95 8.29 -9.88
CA THR A 325 6.59 7.05 -10.57
C THR A 325 5.08 6.79 -10.61
N LEU A 326 4.33 7.24 -9.60
CA LEU A 326 2.87 7.01 -9.53
C LEU A 326 2.07 8.29 -9.75
N VAL A 327 2.32 9.33 -8.95
CA VAL A 327 1.40 10.48 -8.88
C VAL A 327 1.45 11.32 -10.16
N LYS A 328 2.63 11.57 -10.72
CA LYS A 328 2.78 12.37 -11.95
C LYS A 328 2.10 11.71 -13.17
N PRO A 329 2.33 10.43 -13.49
CA PRO A 329 1.62 9.74 -14.57
C PRO A 329 0.09 9.76 -14.42
N ILE A 330 -0.44 9.54 -13.22
CA ILE A 330 -1.88 9.59 -12.95
C ILE A 330 -2.47 10.98 -13.20
N ASP A 331 -1.77 12.05 -12.79
CA ASP A 331 -2.21 13.43 -13.04
C ASP A 331 -2.24 13.74 -14.55
N LYS A 332 -1.23 13.25 -15.30
CA LYS A 332 -1.21 13.37 -16.78
C LYS A 332 -2.38 12.62 -17.43
N LEU A 333 -2.65 11.39 -16.99
CA LEU A 333 -3.75 10.58 -17.49
C LEU A 333 -5.11 11.26 -17.22
N LYS A 334 -5.30 11.80 -16.01
CA LYS A 334 -6.48 12.60 -15.66
C LYS A 334 -6.68 13.76 -16.63
N THR A 335 -5.63 14.53 -16.90
CA THR A 335 -5.73 15.67 -17.83
C THR A 335 -6.09 15.21 -19.24
N CYS A 336 -5.48 14.13 -19.75
CA CYS A 336 -5.85 13.57 -21.05
C CYS A 336 -7.30 13.11 -21.10
N MET A 337 -7.81 12.50 -20.02
CA MET A 337 -9.21 12.08 -19.91
C MET A 337 -10.16 13.29 -19.87
N GLU A 338 -9.80 14.37 -19.17
CA GLU A 338 -10.60 15.61 -19.16
C GLU A 338 -10.68 16.26 -20.54
N ILE A 339 -9.58 16.28 -21.29
CA ILE A 339 -9.53 16.78 -22.67
C ILE A 339 -10.40 15.91 -23.59
N ALA A 340 -10.27 14.59 -23.51
CA ALA A 340 -11.12 13.67 -24.27
C ALA A 340 -12.61 13.81 -23.91
N GLY A 341 -12.92 13.99 -22.63
CA GLY A 341 -14.29 14.21 -22.15
C GLY A 341 -14.93 15.51 -22.65
N GLN A 342 -14.11 16.49 -23.09
CA GLN A 342 -14.58 17.71 -23.75
C GLN A 342 -14.82 17.52 -25.26
N GLY A 343 -14.61 16.32 -25.80
CA GLY A 343 -14.85 15.98 -27.21
C GLY A 343 -13.60 15.97 -28.09
N ASP A 344 -12.43 16.31 -27.55
CA ASP A 344 -11.18 16.22 -28.32
C ASP A 344 -10.62 14.78 -28.31
N LEU A 345 -11.00 14.02 -29.34
CA LEU A 345 -10.55 12.64 -29.57
C LEU A 345 -9.17 12.55 -30.26
N SER A 346 -8.45 13.67 -30.42
CA SER A 346 -7.08 13.66 -30.96
C SER A 346 -6.01 13.47 -29.88
N VAL A 347 -6.40 13.65 -28.61
CA VAL A 347 -5.48 13.58 -27.47
C VAL A 347 -4.84 12.19 -27.35
N ARG A 348 -3.52 12.18 -27.09
CA ARG A 348 -2.75 10.98 -26.78
C ARG A 348 -2.16 11.09 -25.40
N CYS A 349 -2.36 10.05 -24.59
CA CYS A 349 -1.69 9.92 -23.30
C CYS A 349 -0.51 8.97 -23.47
N ASP A 350 0.67 9.53 -23.73
CA ASP A 350 1.89 8.73 -23.81
C ASP A 350 2.61 8.76 -22.47
N ILE A 351 2.49 7.65 -21.73
CA ILE A 351 3.15 7.43 -20.46
C ILE A 351 4.19 6.33 -20.68
N GLY A 352 5.49 6.67 -20.59
CA GLY A 352 6.60 5.74 -20.80
C GLY A 352 6.81 4.71 -19.67
N SER A 353 5.78 4.46 -18.86
CA SER A 353 5.83 3.46 -17.79
C SER A 353 5.57 2.07 -18.36
N LYS A 354 6.20 1.04 -17.79
CA LYS A 354 6.00 -0.37 -18.17
C LYS A 354 5.11 -1.15 -17.19
N ASP A 355 4.48 -0.43 -16.26
CA ASP A 355 3.59 -0.96 -15.23
C ASP A 355 2.11 -0.86 -15.65
N GLU A 356 1.21 -1.08 -14.70
CA GLU A 356 -0.25 -0.99 -14.88
C GLU A 356 -0.69 0.40 -15.38
N ILE A 357 0.06 1.47 -15.05
CA ILE A 357 -0.26 2.83 -15.54
C ILE A 357 0.06 2.93 -17.02
N GLY A 358 1.18 2.34 -17.48
CA GLY A 358 1.51 2.24 -18.90
C GLY A 358 0.45 1.48 -19.69
N VAL A 359 0.00 0.34 -19.16
CA VAL A 359 -1.10 -0.45 -19.75
C VAL A 359 -2.39 0.38 -19.82
N LEU A 360 -2.75 1.08 -18.74
CA LEU A 360 -3.94 1.94 -18.71
C LEU A 360 -3.86 3.08 -19.73
N SER A 361 -2.68 3.68 -19.90
CA SER A 361 -2.40 4.70 -20.92
C SER A 361 -2.65 4.18 -22.34
N ASN A 362 -2.16 2.99 -22.64
CA ASN A 362 -2.34 2.35 -23.94
C ASN A 362 -3.80 1.96 -24.19
N SER A 363 -4.48 1.39 -23.18
CA SER A 363 -5.90 1.07 -23.26
C SER A 363 -6.76 2.32 -23.51
N PHE A 364 -6.45 3.43 -22.83
CA PHE A 364 -7.09 4.72 -23.07
C PHE A 364 -6.85 5.20 -24.51
N ASN A 365 -5.61 5.16 -25.02
CA ASN A 365 -5.29 5.55 -26.39
C ASN A 365 -6.04 4.69 -27.43
N ASN A 366 -6.18 3.38 -27.20
CA ASN A 366 -6.94 2.49 -28.07
C ASN A 366 -8.43 2.86 -28.07
N MET A 367 -9.03 3.06 -26.89
CA MET A 367 -10.42 3.48 -26.74
C MET A 367 -10.71 4.81 -27.46
N ILE A 368 -9.82 5.80 -27.33
CA ILE A 368 -9.99 7.10 -28.01
C ILE A 368 -9.91 6.95 -29.53
N SER A 369 -9.00 6.11 -30.03
CA SER A 369 -8.89 5.85 -31.47
C SER A 369 -10.14 5.19 -32.01
N GLU A 370 -10.69 4.23 -31.27
CA GLU A 370 -11.91 3.54 -31.66
C GLU A 370 -13.13 4.45 -31.62
N ASN A 371 -13.27 5.28 -30.57
CA ASN A 371 -14.32 6.29 -30.51
C ASN A 371 -14.24 7.28 -31.68
N LYS A 372 -13.01 7.68 -32.07
CA LYS A 372 -12.81 8.55 -33.23
C LYS A 372 -13.27 7.87 -34.52
N ARG A 373 -12.89 6.60 -34.73
CA ARG A 373 -13.32 5.80 -35.90
C ARG A 373 -14.84 5.69 -35.97
N LEU A 374 -15.49 5.32 -34.87
CA LEU A 374 -16.96 5.20 -34.80
C LEU A 374 -17.67 6.53 -35.06
N LEU A 375 -17.13 7.64 -34.56
CA LEU A 375 -17.66 8.98 -34.85
C LEU A 375 -17.55 9.31 -36.34
N GLU A 376 -16.41 9.05 -36.96
CA GLU A 376 -16.20 9.26 -38.40
C GLU A 376 -17.17 8.42 -39.25
N GLU A 377 -17.36 7.15 -38.89
CA GLU A 377 -18.35 6.26 -39.55
C GLU A 377 -19.78 6.76 -39.42
N THR A 378 -20.15 7.21 -38.21
CA THR A 378 -21.48 7.78 -37.95
C THR A 378 -21.71 9.03 -38.78
N LEU A 379 -20.71 9.91 -38.89
CA LEU A 379 -20.79 11.12 -39.70
C LEU A 379 -20.90 10.82 -41.21
N GLN A 380 -20.23 9.79 -41.70
CA GLN A 380 -20.39 9.35 -43.10
C GLN A 380 -21.80 8.82 -43.36
N TYR A 381 -22.33 7.99 -42.45
CA TYR A 381 -23.68 7.49 -42.55
C TYR A 381 -24.73 8.62 -42.51
N ASP A 382 -24.55 9.58 -41.60
CA ASP A 382 -25.45 10.73 -41.46
C ASP A 382 -25.45 11.62 -42.72
N LYS A 383 -24.29 11.80 -43.36
CA LYS A 383 -24.19 12.48 -44.67
C LYS A 383 -24.97 11.74 -45.76
N LEU A 384 -24.75 10.44 -45.93
CA LEU A 384 -25.46 9.63 -46.93
C LEU A 384 -26.97 9.65 -46.70
N LYS A 385 -27.41 9.59 -45.43
CA LYS A 385 -28.82 9.70 -45.06
C LYS A 385 -29.39 11.09 -45.40
N THR A 386 -28.64 12.15 -45.12
CA THR A 386 -29.08 13.53 -45.41
C THR A 386 -29.19 13.76 -46.92
N GLU A 387 -28.20 13.31 -47.70
CA GLU A 387 -28.24 13.35 -49.16
C GLU A 387 -29.43 12.56 -49.73
N PHE A 388 -29.71 11.37 -49.19
CA PHE A 388 -30.87 10.57 -49.55
C PHE A 388 -32.20 11.34 -49.35
N ILE A 389 -32.42 11.90 -48.16
CA ILE A 389 -33.65 12.66 -47.85
C ILE A 389 -33.77 13.90 -48.75
N ALA A 390 -32.67 14.60 -49.00
CA ALA A 390 -32.65 15.79 -49.84
C ALA A 390 -33.03 15.45 -51.30
N ASN A 391 -32.41 14.41 -51.87
CA ASN A 391 -32.68 13.96 -53.24
C ASN A 391 -34.13 13.49 -53.40
N MET A 392 -34.61 12.65 -52.49
CA MET A 392 -36.01 12.22 -52.48
C MET A 392 -37.00 13.38 -52.40
N SER A 393 -36.74 14.36 -51.54
CA SER A 393 -37.60 15.53 -51.38
C SER A 393 -37.67 16.35 -52.66
N HIS A 394 -36.57 16.43 -53.42
CA HIS A 394 -36.53 17.10 -54.71
C HIS A 394 -37.37 16.36 -55.76
N GLU A 395 -37.14 15.06 -55.93
CA GLU A 395 -37.83 14.23 -56.92
C GLU A 395 -39.35 14.16 -56.70
N LEU A 396 -39.81 14.19 -55.43
CA LEU A 396 -41.25 14.26 -55.13
C LEU A 396 -41.85 15.64 -55.42
N ARG A 397 -41.08 16.73 -55.22
CA ARG A 397 -41.57 18.10 -55.35
C ARG A 397 -41.86 18.46 -56.81
N THR A 398 -41.05 18.01 -57.76
CA THR A 398 -41.21 18.32 -59.19
C THR A 398 -42.59 17.91 -59.76
N PRO A 399 -43.01 16.64 -59.71
CA PRO A 399 -44.32 16.24 -60.23
C PRO A 399 -45.48 16.83 -59.41
N LEU A 400 -45.31 16.99 -58.08
CA LEU A 400 -46.31 17.60 -57.22
C LEU A 400 -46.56 19.08 -57.60
N ASN A 401 -45.50 19.84 -57.90
CA ASN A 401 -45.61 21.22 -58.33
C ASN A 401 -46.33 21.33 -59.69
N ILE A 402 -46.09 20.41 -60.63
CA ILE A 402 -46.78 20.42 -61.94
C ILE A 402 -48.29 20.15 -61.76
N ILE A 403 -48.66 19.18 -60.92
CA ILE A 403 -50.06 18.90 -60.58
C ILE A 403 -50.70 20.14 -59.94
N PHE A 404 -50.02 20.74 -58.96
CA PHE A 404 -50.51 21.91 -58.25
C PHE A 404 -50.66 23.13 -59.17
N SER A 405 -49.67 23.42 -60.02
CA SER A 405 -49.75 24.51 -60.98
C SER A 405 -50.86 24.31 -62.02
N THR A 406 -51.10 23.05 -62.44
CA THR A 406 -52.23 22.74 -63.33
C THR A 406 -53.57 22.96 -62.63
N ALA A 407 -53.69 22.61 -61.34
CA ALA A 407 -54.87 22.92 -60.54
C ALA A 407 -55.10 24.43 -60.38
N GLN A 408 -54.04 25.20 -60.08
CA GLN A 408 -54.11 26.66 -60.01
C GLN A 408 -54.54 27.29 -61.34
N LEU A 409 -54.07 26.74 -62.47
CA LEU A 409 -54.49 27.19 -63.79
C LEU A 409 -56.00 26.95 -64.00
N PHE A 410 -56.52 25.79 -63.60
CA PHE A 410 -57.97 25.55 -63.65
C PHE A 410 -58.75 26.56 -62.80
N ASP A 411 -58.29 26.89 -61.58
CA ASP A 411 -58.93 27.90 -60.74
C ASP A 411 -58.99 29.27 -61.43
N VAL A 412 -57.90 29.70 -62.07
CA VAL A 412 -57.84 30.98 -62.81
C VAL A 412 -58.82 30.97 -63.99
N LEU A 413 -58.84 29.89 -64.78
CA LEU A 413 -59.71 29.78 -65.95
C LEU A 413 -61.19 29.77 -65.57
N ILE A 414 -61.55 29.07 -64.50
CA ILE A 414 -62.92 29.03 -63.96
C ILE A 414 -63.35 30.42 -63.48
N ASN A 415 -62.50 31.12 -62.73
CA ASN A 415 -62.81 32.45 -62.18
C ASN A 415 -62.93 33.53 -63.27
N ASN A 416 -62.16 33.41 -64.36
CA ASN A 416 -62.21 34.35 -65.48
C ASN A 416 -63.35 34.06 -66.47
N GLY A 417 -64.13 32.98 -66.27
CA GLY A 417 -65.23 32.60 -67.17
C GLY A 417 -64.77 32.13 -68.55
N GLU A 418 -63.51 31.68 -68.69
CA GLU A 418 -62.97 31.20 -69.95
C GLU A 418 -63.50 29.80 -70.28
N SER A 419 -63.93 29.58 -71.52
CA SER A 419 -64.33 28.24 -71.97
C SER A 419 -63.09 27.42 -72.36
N LEU A 420 -62.94 26.27 -71.71
CA LEU A 420 -61.93 25.29 -72.06
C LEU A 420 -62.43 24.40 -73.21
N ASN A 421 -61.64 24.30 -74.28
CA ASN A 421 -61.90 23.29 -75.30
C ASN A 421 -61.44 21.91 -74.82
N THR A 422 -62.01 20.86 -75.42
CA THR A 422 -61.73 19.47 -75.07
C THR A 422 -60.24 19.13 -75.18
N ASP A 423 -59.52 19.73 -76.13
CA ASP A 423 -58.07 19.46 -76.32
C ASP A 423 -57.21 19.99 -75.17
N LYS A 424 -57.47 21.21 -74.68
CA LYS A 424 -56.75 21.75 -73.50
C LYS A 424 -57.04 20.94 -72.25
N ILE A 425 -58.30 20.52 -72.05
CA ILE A 425 -58.67 19.65 -70.93
C ILE A 425 -57.91 18.33 -71.01
N LYS A 426 -57.86 17.71 -72.20
CA LYS A 426 -57.13 16.46 -72.43
C LYS A 426 -55.64 16.60 -72.14
N ASN A 427 -55.02 17.71 -72.56
CA ASN A 427 -53.60 17.98 -72.29
C ASN A 427 -53.31 18.17 -70.79
N TYR A 428 -54.10 18.98 -70.09
CA TYR A 428 -53.91 19.23 -68.65
C TYR A 428 -54.21 17.99 -67.80
N THR A 429 -55.30 17.29 -68.08
CA THR A 429 -55.62 16.03 -67.38
C THR A 429 -54.60 14.93 -67.68
N GLY A 430 -54.08 14.88 -68.92
CA GLY A 430 -52.96 14.03 -69.29
C GLY A 430 -51.70 14.33 -68.48
N SER A 431 -51.33 15.61 -68.36
CA SER A 431 -50.19 16.05 -67.54
C SER A 431 -50.35 15.69 -66.06
N ILE A 432 -51.53 15.93 -65.46
CA ILE A 432 -51.81 15.52 -64.07
C ILE A 432 -51.67 14.00 -63.92
N LYS A 433 -52.30 13.23 -64.81
CA LYS A 433 -52.27 11.76 -64.78
C LYS A 433 -50.84 11.24 -64.86
N GLN A 434 -50.03 11.76 -65.77
CA GLN A 434 -48.61 11.39 -65.92
C GLN A 434 -47.83 11.69 -64.64
N ASN A 435 -47.97 12.87 -64.05
CA ASN A 435 -47.26 13.24 -62.83
C ASN A 435 -47.73 12.44 -61.58
N CYS A 436 -49.01 12.03 -61.53
CA CYS A 436 -49.48 11.10 -60.52
C CYS A 436 -48.82 9.72 -60.65
N TYR A 437 -48.64 9.22 -61.88
CA TYR A 437 -47.90 7.98 -62.13
C TYR A 437 -46.42 8.10 -61.73
N ARG A 438 -45.78 9.24 -61.99
CA ARG A 438 -44.40 9.51 -61.51
C ARG A 438 -44.30 9.43 -60.00
N LEU A 439 -45.23 10.08 -59.27
CA LEU A 439 -45.28 10.01 -57.81
C LEU A 439 -45.48 8.57 -57.31
N LEU A 440 -46.39 7.81 -57.92
CA LEU A 440 -46.62 6.40 -57.56
C LEU A 440 -45.36 5.56 -57.79
N ARG A 441 -44.65 5.76 -58.90
CA ARG A 441 -43.38 5.10 -59.19
C ARG A 441 -42.33 5.38 -58.11
N LEU A 442 -42.17 6.66 -57.72
CA LEU A 442 -41.24 7.07 -56.68
C LEU A 442 -41.57 6.46 -55.31
N VAL A 443 -42.86 6.47 -54.94
CA VAL A 443 -43.32 5.87 -53.68
C VAL A 443 -43.12 4.36 -53.67
N ASN A 444 -43.45 3.66 -54.76
CA ASN A 444 -43.24 2.22 -54.88
C ASN A 444 -41.75 1.87 -54.80
N ASN A 445 -40.88 2.62 -55.50
CA ASN A 445 -39.43 2.44 -55.41
C ASN A 445 -38.91 2.62 -53.98
N LEU A 446 -39.45 3.58 -53.23
CA LEU A 446 -39.10 3.79 -51.82
C LEU A 446 -39.54 2.60 -50.94
N ILE A 447 -40.76 2.12 -51.14
CA ILE A 447 -41.29 0.97 -50.38
C ILE A 447 -40.46 -0.28 -50.68
N ASP A 448 -40.15 -0.53 -51.96
CA ASP A 448 -39.29 -1.65 -52.36
C ASP A 448 -37.91 -1.54 -51.73
N MET A 449 -37.28 -0.36 -51.80
CA MET A 449 -35.97 -0.13 -51.21
C MET A 449 -35.97 -0.34 -49.69
N THR A 450 -36.96 0.19 -48.97
CA THR A 450 -37.07 0.01 -47.52
C THR A 450 -37.30 -1.45 -47.13
N LYS A 451 -38.09 -2.20 -47.90
CA LYS A 451 -38.29 -3.65 -47.70
C LYS A 451 -37.02 -4.46 -48.00
N ILE A 452 -36.27 -4.09 -49.03
CA ILE A 452 -34.97 -4.71 -49.36
C ILE A 452 -33.96 -4.46 -48.23
N ASP A 453 -33.79 -3.21 -47.81
CA ASP A 453 -32.81 -2.81 -46.78
C ASP A 453 -33.06 -3.42 -45.42
N SER A 454 -34.33 -3.61 -45.07
CA SER A 454 -34.74 -4.24 -43.81
C SER A 454 -34.74 -5.76 -43.87
N GLY A 455 -34.46 -6.36 -45.04
CA GLY A 455 -34.54 -7.81 -45.25
C GLY A 455 -35.97 -8.37 -45.18
N PHE A 456 -36.99 -7.50 -45.25
CA PHE A 456 -38.40 -7.92 -45.22
C PHE A 456 -38.98 -8.23 -46.61
N MET A 457 -38.23 -7.98 -47.69
CA MET A 457 -38.61 -8.42 -49.03
C MET A 457 -38.45 -9.94 -49.14
N LYS A 458 -39.55 -10.64 -49.43
CA LYS A 458 -39.58 -12.09 -49.67
C LYS A 458 -40.08 -12.36 -51.08
N LEU A 459 -39.48 -13.33 -51.76
CA LEU A 459 -39.92 -13.79 -53.07
C LEU A 459 -41.02 -14.84 -52.94
N GLU A 460 -42.05 -14.72 -53.77
CA GLU A 460 -43.08 -15.74 -53.93
C GLU A 460 -42.72 -16.65 -55.12
N MET A 461 -41.74 -17.52 -54.92
CA MET A 461 -41.25 -18.43 -55.94
C MET A 461 -42.33 -19.46 -56.33
N ARG A 462 -42.62 -19.60 -57.63
CA ARG A 462 -43.51 -20.64 -58.17
C ARG A 462 -42.93 -21.23 -59.45
N ASN A 463 -43.10 -22.54 -59.68
CA ASN A 463 -42.70 -23.17 -60.95
C ASN A 463 -43.63 -22.68 -62.07
N ARG A 464 -43.11 -21.91 -63.04
CA ARG A 464 -43.86 -21.37 -64.18
C ARG A 464 -42.99 -21.39 -65.44
N ASN A 465 -43.61 -21.27 -66.62
CA ASN A 465 -42.88 -21.07 -67.87
C ASN A 465 -42.32 -19.64 -67.93
N ILE A 466 -41.00 -19.51 -67.76
CA ILE A 466 -40.32 -18.19 -67.76
C ILE A 466 -40.32 -17.54 -69.15
N VAL A 467 -40.28 -18.35 -70.22
CA VAL A 467 -40.31 -17.86 -71.61
C VAL A 467 -41.62 -17.14 -71.87
N GLN A 468 -42.76 -17.79 -71.56
CA GLN A 468 -44.09 -17.21 -71.70
C GLN A 468 -44.23 -15.90 -70.89
N VAL A 469 -43.79 -15.89 -69.63
CA VAL A 469 -43.90 -14.69 -68.79
C VAL A 469 -43.06 -13.54 -69.34
N ALA A 470 -41.82 -13.80 -69.76
CA ALA A 470 -40.95 -12.77 -70.35
C ALA A 470 -41.48 -12.25 -71.70
N GLU A 471 -42.04 -13.13 -72.53
CA GLU A 471 -42.71 -12.79 -73.78
C GLU A 471 -43.94 -11.91 -73.51
N ASP A 472 -44.83 -12.33 -72.61
CA ASP A 472 -46.05 -11.60 -72.24
C ASP A 472 -45.72 -10.18 -71.74
N ILE A 473 -44.71 -10.04 -70.88
CA ILE A 473 -44.25 -8.73 -70.38
C ILE A 473 -43.72 -7.89 -71.54
N THR A 474 -42.86 -8.45 -72.39
CA THR A 474 -42.29 -7.72 -73.53
C THR A 474 -43.38 -7.26 -74.50
N GLN A 475 -44.29 -8.17 -74.86
CA GLN A 475 -45.42 -7.90 -75.75
C GLN A 475 -46.35 -6.84 -75.17
N SER A 476 -46.57 -6.83 -73.85
CA SER A 476 -47.39 -5.80 -73.18
C SER A 476 -46.82 -4.38 -73.32
N THR A 477 -45.49 -4.25 -73.47
CA THR A 477 -44.83 -2.95 -73.69
C THR A 477 -44.74 -2.56 -75.16
N ALA A 478 -45.00 -3.48 -76.09
CA ALA A 478 -44.76 -3.26 -77.52
C ALA A 478 -45.55 -2.08 -78.10
N GLU A 479 -46.84 -1.95 -77.77
CA GLU A 479 -47.67 -0.83 -78.23
C GLU A 479 -47.13 0.51 -77.72
N TYR A 480 -46.68 0.57 -76.46
CA TYR A 480 -46.11 1.78 -75.87
C TYR A 480 -44.81 2.18 -76.56
N VAL A 481 -43.90 1.23 -76.78
CA VAL A 481 -42.61 1.45 -77.47
C VAL A 481 -42.83 1.87 -78.94
N GLN A 482 -43.79 1.24 -79.62
CA GLN A 482 -44.16 1.57 -81.00
C GLN A 482 -44.78 2.96 -81.14
N HIS A 483 -45.60 3.40 -80.19
CA HIS A 483 -46.15 4.76 -80.16
C HIS A 483 -45.06 5.83 -80.11
N MET A 484 -43.90 5.49 -79.56
CA MET A 484 -42.71 6.33 -79.55
C MET A 484 -41.83 6.15 -80.78
N SER A 485 -42.27 5.42 -81.82
CA SER A 485 -41.48 5.17 -83.04
C SER A 485 -40.17 4.41 -82.79
N ARG A 486 -40.14 3.51 -81.80
CA ARG A 486 -39.07 2.52 -81.57
C ARG A 486 -39.59 1.12 -81.90
N ARG A 487 -38.70 0.18 -82.20
CA ARG A 487 -39.07 -1.25 -82.37
C ARG A 487 -38.59 -2.06 -81.18
N ILE A 488 -39.44 -2.96 -80.67
CA ILE A 488 -39.05 -3.96 -79.67
C ILE A 488 -39.23 -5.35 -80.24
N VAL A 489 -38.26 -6.23 -80.02
CA VAL A 489 -38.25 -7.61 -80.49
C VAL A 489 -37.95 -8.53 -79.31
N PHE A 490 -38.77 -9.57 -79.13
CA PHE A 490 -38.49 -10.68 -78.23
C PHE A 490 -37.91 -11.85 -79.03
N ASP A 491 -36.81 -12.43 -78.57
CA ASP A 491 -36.16 -13.58 -79.20
C ASP A 491 -35.75 -14.63 -78.16
N THR A 492 -35.89 -15.91 -78.47
CA THR A 492 -35.59 -17.03 -77.55
C THR A 492 -35.04 -18.25 -78.28
N ASP A 493 -34.17 -19.02 -77.63
CA ASP A 493 -33.66 -20.30 -78.17
C ASP A 493 -34.51 -21.53 -77.79
N GLU A 494 -35.46 -21.38 -76.86
CA GLU A 494 -36.38 -22.42 -76.40
C GLU A 494 -37.83 -21.89 -76.31
N GLU A 495 -38.82 -22.73 -76.63
CA GLU A 495 -40.25 -22.36 -76.58
C GLU A 495 -40.83 -22.41 -75.16
N GLU A 496 -40.31 -23.29 -74.30
CA GLU A 496 -40.83 -23.48 -72.94
C GLU A 496 -39.72 -23.86 -71.96
N LYS A 497 -39.66 -23.17 -70.81
CA LYS A 497 -38.78 -23.52 -69.70
C LYS A 497 -39.50 -23.33 -68.37
N ILE A 498 -39.82 -24.44 -67.69
CA ILE A 498 -40.38 -24.40 -66.34
C ILE A 498 -39.27 -24.22 -65.30
N MET A 499 -39.36 -23.15 -64.52
CA MET A 499 -38.49 -22.92 -63.36
C MET A 499 -39.21 -22.15 -62.25
N ALA A 500 -38.67 -22.20 -61.04
CA ALA A 500 -39.14 -21.45 -59.89
C ALA A 500 -38.64 -20.00 -59.97
N PHE A 501 -39.57 -19.04 -60.03
CA PHE A 501 -39.28 -17.61 -59.93
C PHE A 501 -40.50 -16.85 -59.42
N ASP A 502 -40.32 -15.60 -59.03
CA ASP A 502 -41.40 -14.68 -58.70
C ASP A 502 -41.75 -13.85 -59.95
N ALA A 503 -42.93 -14.11 -60.52
CA ALA A 503 -43.37 -13.47 -61.77
C ALA A 503 -43.57 -11.96 -61.64
N GLU A 504 -44.03 -11.47 -60.49
CA GLU A 504 -44.23 -10.04 -60.24
C GLU A 504 -42.88 -9.32 -60.16
N LYS A 505 -41.87 -9.96 -59.54
CA LYS A 505 -40.52 -9.40 -59.50
C LYS A 505 -39.80 -9.47 -60.84
N LEU A 506 -40.05 -10.51 -61.65
CA LEU A 506 -39.55 -10.58 -63.01
C LEU A 506 -40.18 -9.47 -63.89
N GLU A 507 -41.50 -9.25 -63.78
CA GLU A 507 -42.18 -8.11 -64.41
C GLU A 507 -41.54 -6.79 -64.00
N ARG A 508 -41.31 -6.58 -62.70
CA ARG A 508 -40.63 -5.38 -62.18
C ARG A 508 -39.25 -5.18 -62.79
N ILE A 509 -38.47 -6.25 -62.91
CA ILE A 509 -37.12 -6.23 -63.49
C ILE A 509 -37.19 -5.83 -64.97
N LEU A 510 -38.00 -6.54 -65.76
CA LEU A 510 -38.08 -6.33 -67.22
C LEU A 510 -38.69 -4.98 -67.56
N LEU A 511 -39.77 -4.55 -66.90
CA LEU A 511 -40.35 -3.22 -67.12
C LEU A 511 -39.35 -2.11 -66.82
N ASN A 512 -38.51 -2.25 -65.78
CA ASN A 512 -37.50 -1.23 -65.48
C ASN A 512 -36.41 -1.16 -66.56
N LEU A 513 -35.91 -2.32 -67.01
CA LEU A 513 -34.89 -2.38 -68.06
C LEU A 513 -35.41 -1.92 -69.42
N ILE A 514 -36.62 -2.35 -69.81
CA ILE A 514 -37.27 -1.91 -71.06
C ILE A 514 -37.59 -0.41 -71.00
N SER A 515 -38.07 0.10 -69.87
CA SER A 515 -38.29 1.54 -69.66
C SER A 515 -36.99 2.32 -69.81
N ASN A 516 -35.87 1.85 -69.25
CA ASN A 516 -34.55 2.48 -69.44
C ASN A 516 -34.09 2.42 -70.91
N ALA A 517 -34.19 1.27 -71.58
CA ALA A 517 -33.86 1.12 -72.99
C ALA A 517 -34.68 2.09 -73.86
N THR A 518 -35.98 2.22 -73.57
CA THR A 518 -36.89 3.12 -74.29
C THR A 518 -36.57 4.58 -74.02
N LYS A 519 -36.17 4.92 -72.80
CA LYS A 519 -35.80 6.27 -72.38
C LYS A 519 -34.51 6.77 -73.07
N PHE A 520 -33.57 5.88 -73.36
CA PHE A 520 -32.25 6.25 -73.89
C PHE A 520 -32.04 5.94 -75.38
N THR A 521 -33.11 5.57 -76.08
CA THR A 521 -33.18 5.36 -77.54
C THR A 521 -33.93 6.49 -78.23
N GLU A 522 -33.60 6.78 -79.49
CA GLU A 522 -34.26 7.77 -80.34
C GLU A 522 -35.27 7.12 -81.31
N PRO A 523 -36.17 7.89 -81.95
CA PRO A 523 -37.06 7.36 -82.99
C PRO A 523 -36.27 6.65 -84.11
N GLY A 524 -36.61 5.39 -84.39
CA GLY A 524 -35.92 4.53 -85.37
C GLY A 524 -35.00 3.47 -84.75
N ASP A 525 -34.62 3.63 -83.48
CA ASP A 525 -33.83 2.64 -82.75
C ASP A 525 -34.60 1.36 -82.43
N GLU A 526 -33.83 0.34 -82.05
CA GLU A 526 -34.31 -1.00 -81.76
C GLU A 526 -33.96 -1.41 -80.32
N ILE A 527 -34.89 -2.12 -79.69
CA ILE A 527 -34.75 -2.74 -78.37
C ILE A 527 -34.95 -4.25 -78.55
N TYR A 528 -34.02 -5.03 -78.02
CA TYR A 528 -34.02 -6.49 -78.10
C TYR A 528 -34.13 -7.05 -76.69
N VAL A 529 -35.12 -7.93 -76.47
CA VAL A 529 -35.27 -8.71 -75.24
C VAL A 529 -35.01 -10.16 -75.60
N ASN A 530 -33.83 -10.66 -75.24
CA ASN A 530 -33.41 -12.02 -75.57
C ASN A 530 -33.50 -12.90 -74.32
N LEU A 531 -33.97 -14.13 -74.48
CA LEU A 531 -33.94 -15.15 -73.43
C LEU A 531 -33.22 -16.39 -73.96
N HIS A 532 -32.22 -16.85 -73.20
CA HIS A 532 -31.44 -18.02 -73.57
C HIS A 532 -31.38 -19.05 -72.45
N ASP A 533 -31.76 -20.29 -72.74
CA ASP A 533 -31.53 -21.42 -71.85
C ASP A 533 -30.07 -21.90 -71.96
N LYS A 534 -29.40 -21.99 -70.80
CA LYS A 534 -28.04 -22.54 -70.67
C LYS A 534 -28.03 -23.80 -69.78
N GLY A 535 -29.19 -24.44 -69.62
CA GLY A 535 -29.39 -25.63 -68.81
C GLY A 535 -29.63 -25.26 -67.35
N GLU A 536 -28.55 -25.01 -66.61
CA GLU A 536 -28.55 -24.69 -65.17
C GLU A 536 -28.96 -23.24 -64.90
N TYR A 537 -28.93 -22.37 -65.92
CA TYR A 537 -29.24 -20.96 -65.80
C TYR A 537 -30.06 -20.48 -67.00
N ILE A 538 -30.91 -19.49 -66.76
CA ILE A 538 -31.57 -18.69 -67.79
C ILE A 538 -30.90 -17.33 -67.87
N VAL A 539 -30.50 -16.94 -69.09
CA VAL A 539 -29.90 -15.64 -69.36
C VAL A 539 -30.92 -14.79 -70.08
N ILE A 540 -31.30 -13.66 -69.48
CA ILE A 540 -32.19 -12.67 -70.09
C ILE A 540 -31.39 -11.42 -70.37
N SER A 541 -31.35 -10.94 -71.62
CA SER A 541 -30.71 -9.67 -71.97
C SER A 541 -31.70 -8.65 -72.52
N VAL A 542 -31.55 -7.40 -72.09
CA VAL A 542 -32.26 -6.24 -72.66
C VAL A 542 -31.21 -5.34 -73.29
N ARG A 543 -31.20 -5.28 -74.62
CA ARG A 543 -30.24 -4.54 -75.42
C ARG A 543 -30.91 -3.41 -76.21
N ASP A 544 -30.32 -2.22 -76.16
CA ASP A 544 -30.72 -1.07 -76.96
C ASP A 544 -29.63 -0.61 -77.93
N THR A 545 -30.01 0.17 -78.94
CA THR A 545 -29.09 0.84 -79.89
C THR A 545 -28.88 2.32 -79.59
N GLY A 546 -29.16 2.75 -78.36
CA GLY A 546 -29.19 4.15 -77.96
C GLY A 546 -27.81 4.75 -77.65
N ILE A 547 -27.81 5.80 -76.83
CA ILE A 547 -26.62 6.63 -76.56
C ILE A 547 -25.46 5.90 -75.87
N GLY A 548 -25.70 4.73 -75.25
CA GLY A 548 -24.70 4.01 -74.45
C GLY A 548 -24.22 4.77 -73.21
N ILE A 549 -23.31 4.13 -72.45
CA ILE A 549 -22.83 4.60 -71.15
C ILE A 549 -21.30 4.64 -71.16
N PRO A 550 -20.68 5.77 -70.77
CA PRO A 550 -19.23 5.86 -70.65
C PRO A 550 -18.64 4.85 -69.65
N GLU A 551 -17.50 4.26 -69.99
CA GLU A 551 -16.85 3.19 -69.19
C GLU A 551 -16.59 3.60 -67.74
N GLU A 552 -16.15 4.83 -67.51
CA GLU A 552 -15.87 5.39 -66.18
C GLU A 552 -17.10 5.45 -65.26
N LYS A 553 -18.31 5.42 -65.84
CA LYS A 553 -19.59 5.53 -65.12
C LYS A 553 -20.23 4.16 -64.85
N LEU A 554 -19.80 3.09 -65.53
CA LEU A 554 -20.38 1.74 -65.38
C LEU A 554 -20.29 1.22 -63.94
N SER A 555 -19.18 1.49 -63.24
CA SER A 555 -18.95 1.06 -61.85
C SER A 555 -19.93 1.66 -60.84
N GLN A 556 -20.63 2.75 -61.21
CA GLN A 556 -21.52 3.49 -60.34
C GLN A 556 -23.00 3.28 -60.67
N LEU A 557 -23.31 2.53 -61.73
CA LEU A 557 -24.64 2.43 -62.32
C LEU A 557 -25.71 1.78 -61.40
N PHE A 558 -25.29 0.80 -60.59
CA PHE A 558 -26.16 0.14 -59.61
C PHE A 558 -26.15 0.82 -58.24
N GLN A 559 -25.41 1.93 -58.07
CA GLN A 559 -25.44 2.71 -56.85
C GLN A 559 -26.71 3.56 -56.80
N ARG A 560 -27.34 3.60 -55.63
CA ARG A 560 -28.60 4.31 -55.43
C ARG A 560 -28.41 5.81 -55.63
N PHE A 561 -29.40 6.46 -56.25
CA PHE A 561 -29.46 7.92 -56.48
C PHE A 561 -28.31 8.47 -57.34
N LYS A 562 -27.53 7.61 -57.99
CA LYS A 562 -26.50 8.05 -58.93
C LYS A 562 -27.05 8.06 -60.35
N GLN A 563 -26.76 9.16 -61.04
CA GLN A 563 -27.05 9.34 -62.46
C GLN A 563 -25.74 9.61 -63.22
N VAL A 564 -25.69 9.21 -64.49
CA VAL A 564 -24.47 9.22 -65.32
C VAL A 564 -24.00 10.65 -65.62
N ASP A 565 -24.89 11.64 -65.83
CA ASP A 565 -24.56 13.09 -65.81
C ASP A 565 -25.81 14.01 -65.86
N PRO A 566 -25.94 15.04 -64.99
CA PRO A 566 -27.06 15.99 -65.03
C PRO A 566 -27.07 16.93 -66.26
N LEU A 567 -25.92 17.10 -66.92
CA LEU A 567 -25.76 18.03 -68.05
C LEU A 567 -26.18 17.42 -69.40
N LEU A 568 -26.13 16.08 -69.51
CA LEU A 568 -26.63 15.30 -70.66
C LEU A 568 -28.12 14.96 -70.54
N SER A 569 -28.72 15.11 -69.36
CA SER A 569 -30.11 14.72 -69.05
C SER A 569 -31.15 15.81 -69.26
N ARG A 570 -30.88 16.85 -70.08
CA ARG A 570 -31.82 17.97 -70.31
C ARG A 570 -33.20 17.55 -70.85
N SER A 571 -33.38 16.28 -71.21
CA SER A 571 -34.63 15.69 -71.69
C SER A 571 -35.17 14.52 -70.84
N HIS A 572 -34.48 14.05 -69.80
CA HIS A 572 -34.72 12.71 -69.24
C HIS A 572 -34.48 12.59 -67.71
N GLU A 573 -35.44 13.04 -66.90
CA GLU A 573 -35.44 12.92 -65.41
C GLU A 573 -35.65 11.47 -64.92
N GLY A 574 -35.15 11.11 -63.73
CA GLY A 574 -35.46 9.81 -63.09
C GLY A 574 -34.78 9.59 -61.73
N SER A 575 -35.39 8.82 -60.84
CA SER A 575 -34.96 8.70 -59.43
C SER A 575 -33.55 8.15 -59.15
N GLY A 576 -32.92 7.47 -60.12
CA GLY A 576 -31.64 6.76 -59.91
C GLY A 576 -31.75 5.54 -58.99
N ILE A 577 -32.96 5.04 -58.70
CA ILE A 577 -33.21 3.89 -57.83
C ILE A 577 -33.51 2.61 -58.64
N GLY A 578 -34.10 2.73 -59.83
CA GLY A 578 -34.62 1.61 -60.62
C GLY A 578 -33.64 0.46 -60.81
N LEU A 579 -32.44 0.75 -61.31
CA LEU A 579 -31.40 -0.27 -61.55
C LEU A 579 -30.88 -0.92 -60.25
N SER A 580 -30.88 -0.19 -59.13
CA SER A 580 -30.51 -0.76 -57.84
C SER A 580 -31.57 -1.73 -57.30
N ILE A 581 -32.86 -1.48 -57.60
CA ILE A 581 -33.95 -2.42 -57.30
C ILE A 581 -33.84 -3.64 -58.20
N VAL A 582 -33.59 -3.46 -59.51
CA VAL A 582 -33.35 -4.57 -60.44
C VAL A 582 -32.25 -5.49 -59.92
N LYS A 583 -31.09 -4.91 -59.57
CA LYS A 583 -29.97 -5.68 -59.02
C LYS A 583 -30.37 -6.45 -57.76
N ALA A 584 -31.02 -5.80 -56.80
CA ALA A 584 -31.45 -6.46 -55.56
C ALA A 584 -32.47 -7.59 -55.81
N LEU A 585 -33.42 -7.39 -56.73
CA LEU A 585 -34.40 -8.41 -57.09
C LEU A 585 -33.74 -9.62 -57.78
N VAL A 586 -32.78 -9.38 -58.67
CA VAL A 586 -31.99 -10.45 -59.32
C VAL A 586 -31.15 -11.21 -58.29
N GLU A 587 -30.48 -10.51 -57.38
CA GLU A 587 -29.70 -11.12 -56.30
C GLU A 587 -30.57 -11.91 -55.32
N LEU A 588 -31.80 -11.46 -55.03
CA LEU A 588 -32.78 -12.22 -54.24
C LEU A 588 -33.20 -13.52 -54.93
N HIS A 589 -33.19 -13.56 -56.27
CA HIS A 589 -33.39 -14.79 -57.06
C HIS A 589 -32.12 -15.65 -57.15
N GLU A 590 -31.07 -15.34 -56.37
CA GLU A 590 -29.77 -15.99 -56.44
C GLU A 590 -29.07 -15.85 -57.81
N GLY A 591 -29.44 -14.80 -58.55
CA GLY A 591 -28.88 -14.48 -59.87
C GLY A 591 -27.82 -13.39 -59.85
N SER A 592 -27.35 -13.01 -61.03
CA SER A 592 -26.42 -11.90 -61.25
C SER A 592 -26.87 -11.01 -62.39
N ILE A 593 -26.54 -9.72 -62.32
CA ILE A 593 -26.76 -8.75 -63.41
C ILE A 593 -25.43 -8.12 -63.84
N GLU A 594 -25.21 -8.06 -65.14
CA GLU A 594 -24.07 -7.42 -65.79
C GLU A 594 -24.55 -6.35 -66.76
N VAL A 595 -23.67 -5.40 -67.09
CA VAL A 595 -23.94 -4.37 -68.10
C VAL A 595 -22.78 -4.31 -69.09
N ARG A 596 -23.10 -4.32 -70.38
CA ARG A 596 -22.16 -4.10 -71.48
C ARG A 596 -22.63 -2.88 -72.24
N SER A 597 -21.80 -1.85 -72.31
CA SER A 597 -22.18 -0.61 -72.99
C SER A 597 -20.99 0.03 -73.67
N SER A 598 -21.25 0.71 -74.78
CA SER A 598 -20.27 1.53 -75.47
C SER A 598 -20.94 2.84 -75.85
N TYR A 599 -20.30 3.95 -75.51
CA TYR A 599 -20.85 5.28 -75.76
C TYR A 599 -21.07 5.50 -77.27
N GLY A 600 -22.28 5.88 -77.64
CA GLY A 600 -22.74 6.08 -79.02
C GLY A 600 -23.15 4.80 -79.77
N VAL A 601 -23.16 3.63 -79.13
CA VAL A 601 -23.51 2.34 -79.76
C VAL A 601 -24.76 1.71 -79.14
N GLY A 602 -24.91 1.79 -77.82
CA GLY A 602 -26.03 1.21 -77.09
C GLY A 602 -25.61 0.53 -75.80
N THR A 603 -26.60 0.02 -75.07
CA THR A 603 -26.40 -0.69 -73.79
C THR A 603 -27.08 -2.06 -73.81
N GLU A 604 -26.46 -3.04 -73.18
CA GLU A 604 -27.03 -4.36 -72.95
C GLU A 604 -26.94 -4.68 -71.45
N PHE A 605 -28.09 -4.89 -70.82
CA PHE A 605 -28.19 -5.44 -69.48
C PHE A 605 -28.42 -6.94 -69.56
N ILE A 606 -27.63 -7.72 -68.85
CA ILE A 606 -27.64 -9.18 -68.90
C ILE A 606 -27.91 -9.72 -67.51
N ILE A 607 -29.03 -10.41 -67.34
CA ILE A 607 -29.45 -11.05 -66.10
C ILE A 607 -29.26 -12.56 -66.25
N THR A 608 -28.68 -13.19 -65.24
CA THR A 608 -28.53 -14.65 -65.15
C THR A 608 -29.27 -15.14 -63.92
N LEU A 609 -30.27 -16.01 -64.10
CA LEU A 609 -31.06 -16.61 -63.02
C LEU A 609 -30.83 -18.12 -62.98
N PRO A 610 -30.70 -18.74 -61.79
CA PRO A 610 -30.57 -20.19 -61.68
C PRO A 610 -31.89 -20.90 -62.02
N ALA A 611 -31.84 -21.85 -62.94
CA ALA A 611 -32.99 -22.61 -63.40
C ALA A 611 -33.30 -23.77 -62.44
N LYS A 612 -33.89 -23.46 -61.28
CA LYS A 612 -34.27 -24.44 -60.24
C LYS A 612 -35.76 -24.75 -60.27
N LEU A 613 -36.15 -25.93 -59.80
CA LEU A 613 -37.55 -26.27 -59.51
C LEU A 613 -37.75 -26.36 -57.99
N ILE A 614 -38.86 -25.85 -57.49
CA ILE A 614 -39.26 -26.05 -56.09
C ILE A 614 -40.21 -27.25 -55.97
N PRO A 615 -40.04 -28.13 -54.96
CA PRO A 615 -41.01 -29.18 -54.68
C PRO A 615 -42.32 -28.54 -54.21
N ASP A 616 -43.45 -29.05 -54.68
CA ASP A 616 -44.81 -28.77 -54.15
C ASP A 616 -45.58 -27.56 -54.70
N THR A 617 -45.25 -27.08 -55.89
CA THR A 617 -46.22 -26.36 -56.74
C THR A 617 -46.69 -27.31 -57.83
N LYS A 618 -47.96 -27.75 -57.78
CA LYS A 618 -48.61 -28.30 -58.98
C LYS A 618 -48.42 -27.30 -60.12
N GLU A 619 -48.26 -27.77 -61.35
CA GLU A 619 -48.46 -26.94 -62.54
C GLU A 619 -49.82 -26.25 -62.38
N ASP A 620 -49.82 -24.98 -61.97
CA ASP A 620 -51.02 -24.17 -62.01
C ASP A 620 -51.22 -23.80 -63.48
N ASP A 621 -52.02 -24.60 -64.17
CA ASP A 621 -52.65 -24.29 -65.48
C ASP A 621 -53.63 -23.11 -65.40
N VAL A 622 -53.45 -22.20 -64.43
CA VAL A 622 -54.24 -20.98 -64.31
C VAL A 622 -53.59 -19.89 -65.13
N VAL A 623 -53.79 -20.00 -66.44
CA VAL A 623 -53.90 -18.84 -67.33
C VAL A 623 -55.13 -18.04 -66.91
N SER A 624 -55.00 -17.20 -65.88
CA SER A 624 -55.79 -15.97 -65.70
C SER A 624 -55.59 -15.43 -64.28
N GLU A 625 -54.72 -14.43 -64.12
CA GLU A 625 -54.89 -13.38 -63.09
C GLU A 625 -53.87 -12.23 -63.21
N LEU A 626 -52.99 -12.22 -64.23
CA LEU A 626 -52.44 -10.97 -64.76
C LEU A 626 -53.55 -10.26 -65.55
N THR A 627 -54.51 -9.66 -64.85
CA THR A 627 -55.63 -8.93 -65.45
C THR A 627 -55.10 -7.82 -66.38
N ASN A 628 -55.59 -7.77 -67.62
CA ASN A 628 -55.23 -6.77 -68.63
C ASN A 628 -55.28 -5.30 -68.15
N GLN A 629 -56.05 -4.98 -67.11
CA GLN A 629 -56.08 -3.63 -66.51
C GLN A 629 -54.91 -3.36 -65.54
N SER A 630 -54.43 -4.36 -64.81
CA SER A 630 -53.28 -4.24 -63.88
C SER A 630 -51.98 -4.00 -64.65
N ASN A 631 -51.75 -4.72 -65.75
CA ASN A 631 -50.54 -4.61 -66.56
C ASN A 631 -50.43 -3.21 -67.22
N VAL A 632 -51.53 -2.68 -67.78
CA VAL A 632 -51.54 -1.35 -68.41
C VAL A 632 -51.20 -0.25 -67.40
N GLN A 633 -51.66 -0.38 -66.15
CA GLN A 633 -51.34 0.59 -65.10
C GLN A 633 -49.88 0.48 -64.65
N ASN A 634 -49.34 -0.74 -64.46
CA ASN A 634 -47.93 -0.95 -64.12
C ASN A 634 -46.98 -0.39 -65.17
N ILE A 635 -47.28 -0.61 -66.45
CA ILE A 635 -46.53 -0.04 -67.58
C ILE A 635 -46.63 1.49 -67.55
N SER A 636 -47.83 2.04 -67.37
CA SER A 636 -48.03 3.50 -67.27
C SER A 636 -47.24 4.14 -66.11
N ILE A 637 -47.06 3.41 -65.00
CA ILE A 637 -46.25 3.82 -63.86
C ILE A 637 -44.76 3.72 -64.19
N GLU A 638 -44.26 2.61 -64.72
CA GLU A 638 -42.83 2.45 -65.02
C GLU A 638 -42.33 3.30 -66.19
N PHE A 639 -43.21 3.66 -67.12
CA PHE A 639 -42.86 4.47 -68.29
C PHE A 639 -43.25 5.96 -68.10
N SER A 640 -43.68 6.37 -66.91
CA SER A 640 -44.16 7.75 -66.64
C SER A 640 -43.14 8.86 -66.90
N ASP A 641 -41.85 8.52 -66.88
CA ASP A 641 -40.72 9.44 -67.04
C ASP A 641 -40.28 9.60 -68.51
N ILE A 642 -40.95 8.93 -69.44
CA ILE A 642 -40.67 9.01 -70.86
C ILE A 642 -41.61 10.06 -71.47
N TYR A 643 -41.04 11.02 -72.18
CA TYR A 643 -41.76 12.15 -72.78
C TYR A 643 -42.09 11.86 -74.24
N ASN A 644 -43.24 12.36 -74.69
CA ASN A 644 -43.60 12.42 -76.12
C ASN A 644 -42.93 13.61 -76.82
#